data_AF-A0A6I4IRY9-F1
#
_entry.id   AF-A0A6I4IRY9-F1
#
_cell.length_a   1.000
_cell.length_b   1.000
_cell.length_c   1.000
_cell.angle_alpha   90.00
_cell.angle_beta   90.00
_cell.angle_gamma   90.00
#
_symmetry.space_group_name_H-M   'P 1'
#
loop_
_entity.id
_entity.type
_entity.pdbx_description
1 polymer ?
#
loop_
_entity_poly.entity_id
_entity_poly.type
_entity_poly.pdbx_seq_one_letter_code
_entity_poly.pdbx_strand_id
1 'polypeptide(L)'
;MPISKEINHALVFDLSYHTILETYTPSAYIVEQNEDVLSYIIKIANSKTIAESEIELNATEQQLLSICDKLTPKQILSKYKIKNKEAKSLELLLSDVKVKKLVTHFVTFSMESFFKLISSTTLPLSIDLNKKDVFNKQQVVFASTPLEPKFYFSKTTENLIYRLSLLDNQNEFFPFKQELKIVMNEPSWITLNGKIYHIQHINGNKLKPFLQKKEVIIPNKNSIEYFNKFIKNVIKKVPIEAEGFSVIKDTSCKGCIIKPSLSITHKIYLLEVFFVYEDYTFSITDEKNSHISLNYDENNEFTVLQTVRNKKQETAFVKELETNGLLFLNSKFASFTNAIHEVSEYYNITALIAKQDKITTTNISIDWNINDKLINTAAYNIASHFVENKDWFDIEMTIEIGNYSLPFSAIIPYLKSGNRLYELPDESIFIIPDEWFSKYKPLADFGKHQNQKIQIQKNHFTLLEETGIATENNSFNKEIIPYESTGKIQASLRNYQIEGVNWLVKNYQLGLGSCLADDMGLGKTIQTLAYLDFVFTRFEEDFSIVQEDESAFDLFSTSLNKEKKLKALVVAPSSLTYNWFNETKKFAPHFTRLNYTGLDRKIKRKKIDKVDLVFTSYGLLLKDIALLKTIPFHFLIIDESQQIKNRNSKIYKAINTINATHKVSLSGTPIENSLSDLWSQMQFINPNLLNSFSFFDTHFKKPIEKQKDVQKIKELKSLINPYLLRRTKMEVAQDLPEISEQLFYSEMSEQQAKLYDNEKSIIRNYLIDKKINALEAQQNSKISILNALSKLRQLANHPILIGEQMDSGKFSDVTAYLETLVQAQQKTLIFSSYTSHLKIYTDWCEKQKINYCLLTGNTPIKDREKQVTAFQEEDSQLLFFISLKAGGTGLNLTKASYVLLLDPWWNPFAELQAIGRAHRIGQKNQVSVVRFIAKDTIEEKINLLQQNKKEISDSIIENTIPEEIFDNINYILE
;
A
#
# COMPACT_ATOMS: atom_id res chain seq x y z
N MET A 1 76.86 -32.40 9.05
CA MET A 1 75.46 -32.24 9.45
C MET A 1 75.40 -31.80 10.91
N PRO A 2 74.96 -30.58 11.22
CA PRO A 2 74.27 -30.30 12.46
C PRO A 2 72.75 -30.32 12.18
N ILE A 3 72.05 -31.11 12.96
CA ILE A 3 70.61 -31.39 12.87
C ILE A 3 69.83 -30.09 13.11
N SER A 4 69.04 -29.67 12.12
CA SER A 4 68.05 -28.61 12.31
C SER A 4 67.01 -29.11 13.31
N LYS A 5 67.04 -28.60 14.55
CA LYS A 5 65.92 -28.78 15.47
C LYS A 5 64.70 -28.08 14.85
N GLU A 6 63.67 -28.84 14.50
CA GLU A 6 62.35 -28.28 14.18
C GLU A 6 61.85 -27.58 15.45
N ILE A 7 61.75 -26.25 15.40
CA ILE A 7 61.21 -25.44 16.48
C ILE A 7 59.70 -25.37 16.27
N ASN A 8 58.94 -26.12 17.06
CA ASN A 8 57.49 -26.07 17.02
C ASN A 8 56.97 -24.87 17.82
N HIS A 9 55.92 -24.23 17.31
CA HIS A 9 55.29 -23.07 17.93
C HIS A 9 53.91 -23.45 18.47
N ALA A 10 53.61 -23.07 19.72
CA ALA A 10 52.33 -23.36 20.35
C ALA A 10 51.58 -22.07 20.72
N LEU A 11 50.25 -22.10 20.55
CA LEU A 11 49.36 -21.04 21.00
C LEU A 11 49.01 -21.24 22.47
N VAL A 12 49.25 -20.22 23.28
CA VAL A 12 48.94 -20.24 24.72
C VAL A 12 48.21 -18.96 25.14
N PHE A 13 47.52 -19.04 26.27
CA PHE A 13 46.76 -17.92 26.81
C PHE A 13 47.28 -17.51 28.19
N ASP A 14 47.17 -16.22 28.50
CA ASP A 14 47.47 -15.66 29.81
C ASP A 14 46.36 -14.70 30.24
N LEU A 15 46.10 -14.65 31.54
CA LEU A 15 45.24 -13.65 32.16
C LEU A 15 46.10 -12.69 32.98
N SER A 16 46.13 -11.44 32.55
CA SER A 16 46.86 -10.36 33.22
C SER A 16 45.89 -9.31 33.80
N TYR A 17 46.18 -8.80 34.99
CA TYR A 17 45.35 -7.76 35.60
C TYR A 17 45.53 -6.39 34.91
N HIS A 18 44.43 -5.84 34.38
CA HIS A 18 44.44 -4.54 33.71
C HIS A 18 44.02 -3.43 34.67
N THR A 19 44.97 -2.56 35.04
CA THR A 19 44.78 -1.50 36.06
C THR A 19 43.63 -0.55 35.77
N ILE A 20 43.48 -0.08 34.52
CA ILE A 20 42.43 0.88 34.13
C ILE A 20 41.02 0.25 34.08
N LEU A 21 40.93 -1.04 33.74
CA LEU A 21 39.66 -1.77 33.65
C LEU A 21 39.29 -2.43 35.00
N GLU A 22 40.22 -2.41 35.96
CA GLU A 22 40.09 -3.01 37.29
C GLU A 22 39.68 -4.50 37.26
N THR A 23 40.13 -5.24 36.24
CA THR A 23 39.81 -6.66 36.03
C THR A 23 40.91 -7.37 35.25
N TYR A 24 40.96 -8.70 35.34
CA TYR A 24 41.79 -9.54 34.47
C TYR A 24 41.28 -9.54 33.04
N THR A 25 42.19 -9.53 32.07
CA THR A 25 41.89 -9.63 30.63
C THR A 25 42.79 -10.67 29.96
N PRO A 26 42.26 -11.48 29.02
CA PRO A 26 43.01 -12.52 28.35
C PRO A 26 43.89 -11.94 27.25
N SER A 27 45.08 -12.49 27.11
CA SER A 27 46.00 -12.25 26.01
C SER A 27 46.44 -13.59 25.43
N ALA A 28 46.63 -13.63 24.12
CA ALA A 28 47.12 -14.81 23.41
C ALA A 28 48.59 -14.60 23.01
N TYR A 29 49.40 -15.64 23.18
CA TYR A 29 50.84 -15.61 22.92
C TYR A 29 51.27 -16.84 22.11
N ILE A 30 52.32 -16.67 21.33
CA ILE A 30 53.03 -17.77 20.67
C ILE A 30 54.28 -18.05 21.48
N VAL A 31 54.44 -19.29 21.96
CA VAL A 31 55.59 -19.75 22.73
C VAL A 31 56.36 -20.81 21.96
N GLU A 32 57.66 -20.91 22.25
CA GLU A 32 58.51 -21.96 21.72
C GLU A 32 58.22 -23.28 22.45
N GLN A 33 57.87 -24.32 21.68
CA GLN A 33 57.62 -25.66 22.18
C GLN A 33 58.83 -26.56 21.87
N ASN A 34 59.49 -27.02 22.93
CA ASN A 34 60.54 -28.03 22.86
C ASN A 34 59.99 -29.31 23.51
N GLU A 35 59.69 -30.33 22.70
CA GLU A 35 58.99 -31.55 23.14
C GLU A 35 57.65 -31.22 23.84
N ASP A 36 57.50 -31.55 25.13
CA ASP A 36 56.31 -31.27 25.96
C ASP A 36 56.46 -30.02 26.85
N VAL A 37 57.54 -29.23 26.67
CA VAL A 37 57.81 -28.05 27.49
C VAL A 37 57.54 -26.77 26.72
N LEU A 38 56.55 -25.99 27.18
CA LEU A 38 56.28 -24.64 26.70
C LEU A 38 57.22 -23.67 27.41
N SER A 39 58.11 -23.06 26.63
CA SER A 39 59.22 -22.28 27.16
C SER A 39 58.89 -20.78 27.26
N TYR A 40 59.56 -19.91 26.49
CA TYR A 40 59.41 -18.46 26.59
C TYR A 40 58.47 -17.89 25.53
N ILE A 41 57.88 -16.72 25.82
CA ILE A 41 57.04 -15.98 24.87
C ILE A 41 57.90 -15.47 23.70
N ILE A 42 57.53 -15.87 22.49
CA ILE A 42 58.14 -15.37 21.25
C ILE A 42 57.45 -14.07 20.83
N LYS A 43 56.12 -14.11 20.65
CA LYS A 43 55.31 -12.98 20.12
C LYS A 43 53.88 -13.00 20.69
N ILE A 44 53.21 -11.86 20.60
CA ILE A 44 51.75 -11.76 20.83
C ILE A 44 51.04 -12.37 19.64
N ALA A 45 50.06 -13.24 19.89
CA ALA A 45 49.27 -13.88 18.84
C ALA A 45 48.13 -12.95 18.40
N ASN A 46 48.16 -12.51 17.14
CA ASN A 46 47.07 -11.84 16.44
C ASN A 46 46.91 -12.43 15.04
N SER A 47 45.86 -12.04 14.31
CA SER A 47 45.56 -12.58 12.97
C SER A 47 46.71 -12.48 11.95
N LYS A 48 47.60 -11.48 12.08
CA LYS A 48 48.77 -11.33 11.20
C LYS A 48 49.92 -12.24 11.64
N THR A 49 50.23 -12.28 12.93
CA THR A 49 51.35 -13.09 13.44
C THR A 49 51.07 -14.58 13.38
N ILE A 50 49.80 -15.01 13.44
CA ILE A 50 49.43 -16.42 13.30
C ILE A 50 49.59 -16.89 11.85
N ALA A 51 49.24 -16.05 10.87
CA ALA A 51 49.47 -16.33 9.45
C ALA A 51 50.97 -16.46 9.11
N GLU A 52 51.84 -15.78 9.87
CA GLU A 52 53.30 -15.86 9.74
C GLU A 52 53.93 -17.09 10.45
N SER A 53 53.18 -17.80 11.31
CA SER A 53 53.73 -18.81 12.24
C SER A 53 53.32 -20.26 11.93
N GLU A 54 52.69 -20.54 10.77
CA GLU A 54 52.25 -21.88 10.32
C GLU A 54 51.32 -22.65 11.31
N ILE A 55 50.67 -21.95 12.26
CA ILE A 55 49.74 -22.57 13.22
C ILE A 55 48.33 -22.62 12.62
N GLU A 56 47.81 -23.82 12.36
CA GLU A 56 46.40 -24.02 12.00
C GLU A 56 45.51 -23.94 13.25
N LEU A 57 44.53 -23.02 13.23
CA LEU A 57 43.61 -22.84 14.34
C LEU A 57 42.29 -23.55 14.10
N ASN A 58 41.83 -24.32 15.09
CA ASN A 58 40.47 -24.85 15.10
C ASN A 58 39.43 -23.76 15.40
N ALA A 59 38.14 -24.07 15.20
CA ALA A 59 37.05 -23.10 15.37
C ALA A 59 37.00 -22.50 16.79
N THR A 60 37.37 -23.27 17.82
CA THR A 60 37.37 -22.84 19.23
C THR A 60 38.53 -21.88 19.50
N GLU A 61 39.73 -22.17 18.98
CA GLU A 61 40.91 -21.32 19.09
C GLU A 61 40.74 -19.99 18.35
N GLN A 62 40.10 -20.01 17.18
CA GLN A 62 39.75 -18.79 16.45
C GLN A 62 38.77 -17.90 17.24
N GLN A 63 37.81 -18.51 17.93
CA GLN A 63 36.88 -17.79 18.80
C GLN A 63 37.59 -17.20 20.03
N LEU A 64 38.46 -17.97 20.68
CA LEU A 64 39.25 -17.50 21.83
C LEU A 64 40.16 -16.34 21.44
N LEU A 65 40.86 -16.45 20.29
CA LEU A 65 41.68 -15.38 19.75
C LEU A 65 40.86 -14.12 19.45
N SER A 66 39.68 -14.28 18.84
CA SER A 66 38.76 -13.16 18.57
C SER A 66 38.33 -12.45 19.85
N ILE A 67 38.13 -13.18 20.95
CA ILE A 67 37.77 -12.59 22.25
C ILE A 67 38.96 -11.81 22.82
N CYS A 68 40.17 -12.37 22.78
CA CYS A 68 41.39 -11.66 23.19
C CYS A 68 41.57 -10.34 22.42
N ASP A 69 41.42 -10.36 21.10
CA ASP A 69 41.55 -9.17 20.25
C ASP A 69 40.52 -8.09 20.61
N LYS A 70 39.25 -8.49 20.80
CA LYS A 70 38.14 -7.59 21.17
C LYS A 70 38.36 -6.89 22.51
N LEU A 71 39.07 -7.54 23.43
CA LEU A 71 39.34 -7.03 24.78
C LEU A 71 40.59 -6.15 24.85
N THR A 72 41.31 -5.95 23.74
CA THR A 72 42.44 -5.02 23.71
C THR A 72 41.99 -3.55 23.87
N PRO A 73 42.76 -2.70 24.56
CA PRO A 73 42.41 -1.29 24.78
C PRO A 73 42.10 -0.52 23.49
N LYS A 74 42.79 -0.84 22.38
CA LYS A 74 42.58 -0.20 21.07
C LYS A 74 41.20 -0.54 20.48
N GLN A 75 40.77 -1.79 20.59
CA GLN A 75 39.48 -2.25 20.06
C GLN A 75 38.30 -1.77 20.92
N ILE A 76 38.48 -1.73 22.24
CA ILE A 76 37.47 -1.15 23.14
C ILE A 76 37.32 0.35 22.84
N LEU A 77 38.44 1.08 22.68
CA LEU A 77 38.42 2.50 22.33
C LEU A 77 37.74 2.73 20.98
N SER A 78 38.08 1.99 19.92
CA SER A 78 37.46 2.16 18.59
C SER A 78 35.96 1.91 18.60
N LYS A 79 35.50 0.86 19.31
CA LYS A 79 34.08 0.47 19.39
C LYS A 79 33.23 1.52 20.08
N TYR A 80 33.73 2.14 21.15
CA TYR A 80 32.93 3.07 21.98
C TYR A 80 33.20 4.56 21.72
N LYS A 81 34.26 4.92 20.98
CA LYS A 81 34.56 6.30 20.57
C LYS A 81 33.49 6.93 19.66
N ILE A 82 32.72 6.13 18.92
CA ILE A 82 31.60 6.63 18.08
C ILE A 82 30.52 7.31 18.96
N LYS A 83 30.34 6.84 20.19
CA LYS A 83 29.33 7.37 21.13
C LYS A 83 29.84 8.57 21.94
N ASN A 84 31.16 8.72 22.10
CA ASN A 84 31.79 9.83 22.80
C ASN A 84 32.96 10.40 21.97
N LYS A 85 32.67 11.42 21.16
CA LYS A 85 33.57 11.96 20.11
C LYS A 85 34.86 12.58 20.66
N GLU A 86 34.94 12.89 21.95
CA GLU A 86 36.07 13.60 22.58
C GLU A 86 37.11 12.65 23.22
N ALA A 87 36.80 11.37 23.41
CA ALA A 87 37.68 10.43 24.10
C ALA A 87 38.91 10.05 23.25
N LYS A 88 40.11 10.45 23.71
CA LYS A 88 41.41 10.13 23.09
C LYS A 88 42.13 8.93 23.72
N SER A 89 41.80 8.56 24.97
CA SER A 89 42.35 7.43 25.71
C SER A 89 41.25 6.62 26.39
N LEU A 90 41.57 5.38 26.80
CA LEU A 90 40.64 4.51 27.53
C LEU A 90 40.24 5.11 28.88
N GLU A 91 41.17 5.79 29.57
CA GLU A 91 40.90 6.48 30.85
C GLU A 91 39.88 7.61 30.69
N LEU A 92 40.04 8.46 29.66
CA LEU A 92 39.08 9.52 29.33
C LEU A 92 37.71 8.93 28.95
N LEU A 93 37.69 7.81 28.21
CA LEU A 93 36.45 7.13 27.83
C LEU A 93 35.68 6.59 29.03
N LEU A 94 36.39 6.09 30.06
CA LEU A 94 35.81 5.54 31.28
C LEU A 94 35.49 6.61 32.34
N SER A 95 35.81 7.88 32.10
CA SER A 95 35.40 8.99 32.98
C SER A 95 33.88 9.24 32.93
N ASP A 96 33.24 8.92 31.81
CA ASP A 96 31.78 8.97 31.67
C ASP A 96 31.13 7.75 32.33
N VAL A 97 30.29 7.99 33.34
CA VAL A 97 29.61 6.96 34.14
C VAL A 97 28.73 6.02 33.28
N LYS A 98 28.08 6.54 32.23
CA LYS A 98 27.21 5.73 31.36
C LYS A 98 28.04 4.86 30.43
N VAL A 99 29.13 5.40 29.87
CA VAL A 99 30.04 4.65 29.00
C VAL A 99 30.82 3.61 29.80
N LYS A 100 31.29 3.95 31.01
CA LYS A 100 31.95 3.01 31.94
C LYS A 100 31.08 1.78 32.18
N LYS A 101 29.78 1.96 32.49
CA LYS A 101 28.84 0.84 32.67
C LYS A 101 28.72 -0.06 31.43
N LEU A 102 28.65 0.52 30.23
CA LEU A 102 28.56 -0.24 28.98
C LEU A 102 29.84 -1.01 28.67
N VAL A 103 31.00 -0.40 28.89
CA VAL A 103 32.30 -1.06 28.71
C VAL A 103 32.48 -2.19 29.72
N THR A 104 32.16 -1.96 31.00
CA THR A 104 32.21 -3.00 32.03
C THR A 104 31.31 -4.18 31.65
N HIS A 105 30.07 -3.94 31.24
CA HIS A 105 29.17 -5.02 30.81
C HIS A 105 29.73 -5.82 29.61
N PHE A 106 30.30 -5.13 28.61
CA PHE A 106 30.92 -5.77 27.46
C PHE A 106 32.16 -6.61 27.82
N VAL A 107 33.00 -6.10 28.72
CA VAL A 107 34.16 -6.85 29.21
C VAL A 107 33.69 -8.08 29.98
N THR A 108 32.72 -7.94 30.89
CA THR A 108 32.16 -9.07 31.66
C THR A 108 31.59 -10.15 30.73
N PHE A 109 30.75 -9.79 29.75
CA PHE A 109 30.17 -10.73 28.80
C PHE A 109 31.24 -11.47 27.95
N SER A 110 32.28 -10.74 27.53
CA SER A 110 33.36 -11.32 26.72
C SER A 110 34.24 -12.25 27.56
N MET A 111 34.51 -11.89 28.82
CA MET A 111 35.23 -12.72 29.77
C MET A 111 34.46 -13.99 30.13
N GLU A 112 33.14 -13.90 30.31
CA GLU A 112 32.27 -15.07 30.52
C GLU A 112 32.34 -16.05 29.34
N SER A 113 32.26 -15.51 28.12
CA SER A 113 32.43 -16.30 26.90
C SER A 113 33.81 -16.95 26.83
N PHE A 114 34.87 -16.22 27.18
CA PHE A 114 36.24 -16.73 27.24
C PHE A 114 36.37 -17.89 28.23
N PHE A 115 35.93 -17.71 29.48
CA PHE A 115 36.03 -18.74 30.51
C PHE A 115 35.25 -20.00 30.15
N LYS A 116 34.05 -19.87 29.59
CA LYS A 116 33.23 -21.00 29.15
C LYS A 116 33.91 -21.80 28.03
N LEU A 117 34.56 -21.12 27.10
CA LEU A 117 35.28 -21.76 25.99
C LEU A 117 36.57 -22.41 26.48
N ILE A 118 37.46 -21.66 27.15
CA ILE A 118 38.78 -22.16 27.56
C ILE A 118 38.66 -23.30 28.57
N SER A 119 37.67 -23.29 29.48
CA SER A 119 37.46 -24.36 30.46
C SER A 119 37.01 -25.69 29.83
N SER A 120 36.50 -25.65 28.59
CA SER A 120 36.09 -26.83 27.82
C SER A 120 37.21 -27.41 26.95
N THR A 121 38.40 -26.78 26.96
CA THR A 121 39.56 -27.16 26.15
C THR A 121 40.72 -27.62 27.01
N THR A 122 41.68 -28.33 26.40
CA THR A 122 42.98 -28.68 27.02
C THR A 122 44.05 -27.62 26.76
N LEU A 123 43.66 -26.40 26.34
CA LEU A 123 44.61 -25.36 25.95
C LEU A 123 45.36 -24.81 27.17
N PRO A 124 46.68 -24.57 27.07
CA PRO A 124 47.46 -24.06 28.19
C PRO A 124 47.08 -22.60 28.54
N LEU A 125 46.82 -22.38 29.84
CA LEU A 125 46.47 -21.07 30.40
C LEU A 125 47.42 -20.74 31.56
N SER A 126 47.85 -19.48 31.64
CA SER A 126 48.66 -18.94 32.74
C SER A 126 48.00 -17.67 33.31
N ILE A 127 48.52 -17.18 34.44
CA ILE A 127 48.05 -15.96 35.09
C ILE A 127 49.24 -15.10 35.48
N ASP A 128 49.19 -13.82 35.16
CA ASP A 128 50.22 -12.81 35.43
C ASP A 128 51.60 -13.20 34.87
N LEU A 129 51.65 -13.78 33.65
CA LEU A 129 52.87 -14.23 32.99
C LEU A 129 53.77 -13.07 32.53
N ASN A 130 55.04 -13.05 32.97
CA ASN A 130 56.03 -12.07 32.46
C ASN A 130 56.82 -12.61 31.26
N LYS A 131 57.37 -11.71 30.44
CA LYS A 131 58.19 -12.06 29.26
C LYS A 131 59.42 -12.94 29.55
N LYS A 132 59.90 -12.99 30.79
CA LYS A 132 61.07 -13.78 31.21
C LYS A 132 60.69 -15.10 31.90
N ASP A 133 59.40 -15.32 32.14
CA ASP A 133 58.92 -16.50 32.84
C ASP A 133 58.79 -17.68 31.87
N VAL A 134 59.06 -18.88 32.38
CA VAL A 134 58.82 -20.13 31.64
C VAL A 134 57.35 -20.50 31.78
N PHE A 135 56.63 -20.63 30.67
CA PHE A 135 55.17 -20.81 30.67
C PHE A 135 54.70 -21.98 31.53
N ASN A 136 55.33 -23.17 31.39
CA ASN A 136 54.95 -24.36 32.16
C ASN A 136 54.99 -24.15 33.69
N LYS A 137 55.83 -23.23 34.20
CA LYS A 137 55.92 -22.97 35.65
C LYS A 137 54.78 -22.09 36.18
N GLN A 138 54.10 -21.38 35.30
CA GLN A 138 52.99 -20.46 35.62
C GLN A 138 51.63 -20.98 35.09
N GLN A 139 51.61 -22.21 34.57
CA GLN A 139 50.41 -22.82 34.02
C GLN A 139 49.42 -23.14 35.14
N VAL A 140 48.15 -22.80 34.90
CA VAL A 140 47.02 -23.10 35.77
C VAL A 140 46.06 -24.05 35.07
N VAL A 141 45.35 -24.85 35.88
CA VAL A 141 44.40 -25.85 35.37
C VAL A 141 43.02 -25.61 35.97
N PHE A 142 41.97 -25.83 35.18
CA PHE A 142 40.59 -25.75 35.67
C PHE A 142 40.25 -26.93 36.58
N ALA A 143 39.61 -26.64 37.72
CA ALA A 143 39.05 -27.68 38.57
C ALA A 143 37.82 -28.31 37.90
N SER A 144 37.64 -29.62 38.09
CA SER A 144 36.52 -30.39 37.52
C SER A 144 35.19 -30.12 38.23
N THR A 145 35.21 -29.72 39.50
CA THR A 145 34.03 -29.44 40.31
C THR A 145 33.98 -27.97 40.74
N PRO A 146 32.83 -27.30 40.62
CA PRO A 146 32.66 -25.94 41.12
C PRO A 146 32.55 -25.93 42.65
N LEU A 147 32.88 -24.80 43.26
CA LEU A 147 32.77 -24.60 44.71
C LEU A 147 31.38 -24.10 45.09
N GLU A 148 30.81 -24.67 46.14
CA GLU A 148 29.52 -24.26 46.68
C GLU A 148 29.73 -23.37 47.92
N PRO A 149 29.19 -22.14 47.95
CA PRO A 149 29.26 -21.31 49.14
C PRO A 149 28.25 -21.77 50.20
N LYS A 150 28.60 -21.62 51.48
CA LYS A 150 27.67 -21.83 52.61
C LYS A 150 27.82 -20.71 53.62
N PHE A 151 26.69 -20.12 54.02
CA PHE A 151 26.65 -19.05 55.01
C PHE A 151 26.15 -19.55 56.36
N TYR A 152 26.82 -19.09 57.41
CA TYR A 152 26.40 -19.30 58.80
C TYR A 152 26.06 -17.96 59.42
N PHE A 153 24.89 -17.86 60.06
CA PHE A 153 24.42 -16.68 60.78
C PHE A 153 24.16 -17.01 62.25
N SER A 154 24.65 -16.16 63.13
CA SER A 154 24.35 -16.20 64.57
C SER A 154 23.96 -14.79 65.04
N LYS A 155 22.81 -14.68 65.71
CA LYS A 155 22.33 -13.42 66.29
C LYS A 155 22.57 -13.44 67.80
N THR A 156 23.30 -12.44 68.30
CA THR A 156 23.47 -12.17 69.74
C THR A 156 22.65 -10.94 70.14
N THR A 157 22.56 -10.65 71.44
CA THR A 157 21.82 -9.50 71.98
C THR A 157 22.29 -8.15 71.40
N GLU A 158 23.58 -8.03 71.03
CA GLU A 158 24.16 -6.77 70.53
C GLU A 158 24.56 -6.81 69.05
N ASN A 159 24.90 -7.98 68.49
CA ASN A 159 25.48 -8.10 67.16
C ASN A 159 24.91 -9.26 66.33
N LEU A 160 24.86 -9.07 65.00
CA LEU A 160 24.69 -10.11 63.99
C LEU A 160 26.09 -10.54 63.50
N ILE A 161 26.41 -11.82 63.64
CA ILE A 161 27.69 -12.40 63.21
C ILE A 161 27.43 -13.35 62.06
N TYR A 162 28.22 -13.25 60.99
CA TYR A 162 28.14 -14.20 59.89
C TYR A 162 29.51 -14.57 59.31
N ARG A 163 29.61 -15.80 58.82
CA ARG A 163 30.81 -16.36 58.19
C ARG A 163 30.46 -17.14 56.92
N LEU A 164 31.41 -17.21 56.00
CA LEU A 164 31.30 -17.92 54.73
C LEU A 164 32.34 -19.05 54.68
N SER A 165 31.90 -20.24 54.27
CA SER A 165 32.76 -21.33 53.83
C SER A 165 32.52 -21.67 52.37
N LEU A 166 33.48 -22.37 51.76
CA LEU A 166 33.39 -22.93 50.42
C LEU A 166 33.54 -24.45 50.53
N LEU A 167 32.63 -25.18 49.88
CA LEU A 167 32.67 -26.64 49.78
C LEU A 167 33.24 -27.05 48.43
N ASP A 168 34.28 -27.89 48.45
CA ASP A 168 34.76 -28.66 47.31
C ASP A 168 34.30 -30.11 47.50
N ASN A 169 33.15 -30.46 46.94
CA ASN A 169 32.43 -31.72 47.16
C ASN A 169 32.14 -32.00 48.66
N GLN A 170 33.04 -32.69 49.36
CA GLN A 170 32.91 -33.05 50.78
C GLN A 170 33.86 -32.26 51.70
N ASN A 171 34.81 -31.52 51.14
CA ASN A 171 35.80 -30.77 51.92
C ASN A 171 35.37 -29.31 52.05
N GLU A 172 35.06 -28.90 53.28
CA GLU A 172 34.72 -27.52 53.62
C GLU A 172 35.97 -26.75 54.07
N PHE A 173 36.21 -25.57 53.49
CA PHE A 173 37.28 -24.68 53.91
C PHE A 173 36.83 -23.23 53.99
N PHE A 174 37.61 -22.42 54.70
CA PHE A 174 37.35 -20.99 54.90
C PHE A 174 38.30 -20.14 54.04
N PRO A 175 37.79 -19.17 53.25
CA PRO A 175 38.60 -18.38 52.34
C PRO A 175 39.79 -17.66 52.99
N PHE A 176 39.68 -17.18 54.23
CA PHE A 176 40.75 -16.44 54.92
C PHE A 176 42.01 -17.27 55.22
N LYS A 177 41.93 -18.60 55.17
CA LYS A 177 43.05 -19.50 55.45
C LYS A 177 43.86 -19.88 54.20
N GLN A 178 43.48 -19.36 53.03
CA GLN A 178 44.01 -19.77 51.74
C GLN A 178 44.45 -18.56 50.92
N GLU A 179 45.49 -18.72 50.10
CA GLU A 179 45.87 -17.72 49.09
C GLU A 179 44.91 -17.81 47.89
N LEU A 180 43.86 -16.98 47.93
CA LEU A 180 42.81 -16.95 46.92
C LEU A 180 42.83 -15.60 46.19
N LYS A 181 42.95 -15.63 44.85
CA LYS A 181 42.79 -14.43 44.01
C LYS A 181 41.51 -14.52 43.20
N ILE A 182 40.76 -13.42 43.11
CA ILE A 182 39.54 -13.33 42.31
C ILE A 182 39.93 -12.90 40.89
N VAL A 183 39.63 -13.76 39.91
CA VAL A 183 39.96 -13.52 38.50
C VAL A 183 38.77 -12.90 37.75
N MET A 184 37.55 -13.31 38.11
CA MET A 184 36.31 -12.70 37.59
C MET A 184 35.24 -12.64 38.68
N ASN A 185 34.47 -11.54 38.70
CA ASN A 185 33.44 -11.33 39.72
C ASN A 185 32.08 -11.96 39.37
N GLU A 186 31.72 -12.00 38.09
CA GLU A 186 30.41 -12.48 37.64
C GLU A 186 30.50 -13.07 36.22
N PRO A 187 30.31 -14.39 36.03
CA PRO A 187 30.34 -15.44 37.06
C PRO A 187 31.65 -15.43 37.89
N SER A 188 31.59 -15.96 39.13
CA SER A 188 32.71 -15.86 40.07
C SER A 188 33.76 -16.92 39.80
N TRP A 189 34.94 -16.49 39.34
CA TRP A 189 36.10 -17.36 39.12
C TRP A 189 37.27 -16.93 39.99
N ILE A 190 37.89 -17.90 40.66
CA ILE A 190 38.98 -17.69 41.60
C ILE A 190 40.17 -18.60 41.26
N THR A 191 41.35 -18.24 41.74
CA THR A 191 42.51 -19.14 41.75
C THR A 191 42.84 -19.56 43.17
N LEU A 192 43.13 -20.85 43.32
CA LEU A 192 43.48 -21.49 44.58
C LEU A 192 44.53 -22.56 44.30
N ASN A 193 45.72 -22.44 44.89
CA ASN A 193 46.81 -23.43 44.80
C ASN A 193 47.13 -23.88 43.35
N GLY A 194 47.22 -22.92 42.42
CA GLY A 194 47.54 -23.20 41.00
C GLY A 194 46.37 -23.74 40.15
N LYS A 195 45.15 -23.82 40.70
CA LYS A 195 43.93 -24.20 39.97
C LYS A 195 42.92 -23.06 39.90
N ILE A 196 42.13 -23.04 38.84
CA ILE A 196 41.00 -22.12 38.66
C ILE A 196 39.69 -22.83 39.04
N TYR A 197 38.94 -22.25 39.96
CA TYR A 197 37.62 -22.74 40.41
C TYR A 197 36.51 -21.74 40.05
N HIS A 198 35.36 -22.28 39.64
CA HIS A 198 34.11 -21.53 39.56
C HIS A 198 33.36 -21.63 40.88
N ILE A 199 32.90 -20.51 41.44
CA ILE A 199 32.05 -20.50 42.64
C ILE A 199 30.62 -20.25 42.22
N GLN A 200 29.73 -21.18 42.58
CA GLN A 200 28.33 -21.06 42.22
C GLN A 200 27.63 -19.99 43.05
N HIS A 201 26.66 -19.31 42.42
CA HIS A 201 25.62 -18.53 43.10
C HIS A 201 26.07 -17.32 43.96
N ILE A 202 27.35 -16.95 43.94
CA ILE A 202 27.88 -15.76 44.63
C ILE A 202 28.71 -14.90 43.66
N ASN A 203 28.67 -13.58 43.83
CA ASN A 203 29.53 -12.64 43.10
C ASN A 203 30.89 -12.55 43.82
N GLY A 204 31.99 -12.59 43.06
CA GLY A 204 33.36 -12.61 43.61
C GLY A 204 33.68 -11.43 44.54
N ASN A 205 33.12 -10.24 44.32
CA ASN A 205 33.30 -9.10 45.22
C ASN A 205 32.81 -9.38 46.65
N LYS A 206 31.82 -10.27 46.82
CA LYS A 206 31.28 -10.63 48.13
C LYS A 206 32.19 -11.56 48.93
N LEU A 207 33.24 -12.11 48.29
CA LEU A 207 34.27 -12.91 48.94
C LEU A 207 35.33 -12.05 49.61
N LYS A 208 35.58 -10.82 49.11
CA LYS A 208 36.66 -9.92 49.57
C LYS A 208 36.73 -9.76 51.11
N PRO A 209 35.62 -9.54 51.85
CA PRO A 209 35.67 -9.42 53.31
C PRO A 209 36.19 -10.68 54.01
N PHE A 210 35.91 -11.85 53.44
CA PHE A 210 36.25 -13.17 53.98
C PHE A 210 37.62 -13.68 53.57
N LEU A 211 38.33 -12.97 52.68
CA LEU A 211 39.73 -13.26 52.36
C LEU A 211 40.66 -12.84 53.50
N GLN A 212 40.24 -11.88 54.33
CA GLN A 212 41.06 -11.31 55.42
C GLN A 212 40.48 -11.58 56.82
N LYS A 213 39.16 -11.84 56.93
CA LYS A 213 38.46 -11.98 58.20
C LYS A 213 37.76 -13.34 58.29
N LYS A 214 37.82 -13.97 59.46
CA LYS A 214 37.10 -15.22 59.77
C LYS A 214 35.58 -15.01 59.85
N GLU A 215 35.17 -13.91 60.46
CA GLU A 215 33.77 -13.56 60.75
C GLU A 215 33.57 -12.06 60.49
N VAL A 216 32.37 -11.69 60.02
CA VAL A 216 31.95 -10.30 59.88
C VAL A 216 30.90 -10.00 60.95
N ILE A 217 31.17 -8.98 61.77
CA ILE A 217 30.34 -8.58 62.90
C ILE A 217 29.64 -7.28 62.54
N ILE A 218 28.31 -7.26 62.64
CA ILE A 218 27.47 -6.09 62.34
C ILE A 218 26.66 -5.73 63.60
N PRO A 219 26.76 -4.50 64.11
CA PRO A 219 25.88 -4.04 65.19
C PRO A 219 24.41 -4.14 64.80
N ASN A 220 23.54 -4.60 65.71
CA ASN A 220 22.12 -4.81 65.40
C ASN A 220 21.43 -3.54 64.82
N LYS A 221 21.87 -2.34 65.21
CA LYS A 221 21.39 -1.05 64.65
C LYS A 221 21.56 -0.92 63.13
N ASN A 222 22.60 -1.53 62.55
CA ASN A 222 22.91 -1.44 61.11
C ASN A 222 22.62 -2.77 60.37
N SER A 223 22.07 -3.76 61.08
CA SER A 223 21.81 -5.11 60.54
C SER A 223 20.81 -5.07 59.39
N ILE A 224 19.75 -4.28 59.51
CA ILE A 224 18.66 -4.16 58.51
C ILE A 224 19.18 -3.63 57.17
N GLU A 225 19.93 -2.53 57.18
CA GLU A 225 20.45 -1.90 55.97
C GLU A 225 21.46 -2.80 55.26
N TYR A 226 22.35 -3.42 56.03
CA TYR A 226 23.37 -4.31 55.49
C TYR A 226 22.79 -5.64 54.98
N PHE A 227 21.81 -6.21 55.68
CA PHE A 227 21.15 -7.45 55.25
C PHE A 227 20.36 -7.23 53.95
N ASN A 228 19.64 -6.11 53.83
CA ASN A 228 18.91 -5.76 52.61
C ASN A 228 19.83 -5.49 51.41
N LYS A 229 20.98 -4.81 51.60
CA LYS A 229 21.92 -4.49 50.51
C LYS A 229 22.81 -5.67 50.10
N PHE A 230 23.33 -6.42 51.06
CA PHE A 230 24.37 -7.42 50.80
C PHE A 230 23.84 -8.85 50.78
N ILE A 231 23.03 -9.22 51.78
CA ILE A 231 22.66 -10.60 52.11
C ILE A 231 21.43 -11.08 51.33
N LYS A 232 20.38 -10.26 51.16
CA LYS A 232 19.12 -10.59 50.45
C LYS A 232 19.33 -11.15 49.04
N ASN A 233 20.39 -10.73 48.34
CA ASN A 233 20.71 -11.18 46.99
C ASN A 233 21.51 -12.50 46.95
N VAL A 234 22.17 -12.89 48.04
CA VAL A 234 22.99 -14.12 48.12
C VAL A 234 22.17 -15.27 48.69
N ILE A 235 21.39 -14.98 49.74
CA ILE A 235 20.53 -15.93 50.44
C ILE A 235 19.50 -16.62 49.52
N LYS A 236 19.09 -15.97 48.42
CA LYS A 236 18.16 -16.55 47.43
C LYS A 236 18.66 -17.83 46.74
N LYS A 237 19.97 -18.05 46.70
CA LYS A 237 20.60 -19.09 45.87
C LYS A 237 21.61 -19.96 46.63
N VAL A 238 21.81 -19.69 47.92
CA VAL A 238 22.90 -20.28 48.72
C VAL A 238 22.32 -20.86 50.01
N PRO A 239 22.69 -22.09 50.41
CA PRO A 239 22.24 -22.68 51.67
C PRO A 239 22.71 -21.88 52.90
N ILE A 240 21.83 -21.81 53.89
CA ILE A 240 22.01 -21.01 55.10
C ILE A 240 21.75 -21.87 56.34
N GLU A 241 22.61 -21.74 57.33
CA GLU A 241 22.34 -22.17 58.70
C GLU A 241 22.19 -20.95 59.60
N ALA A 242 21.11 -20.90 60.37
CA ALA A 242 20.73 -19.77 61.22
C ALA A 242 20.46 -20.22 62.66
N GLU A 243 21.02 -19.48 63.60
CA GLU A 243 20.81 -19.67 65.04
C GLU A 243 20.33 -18.33 65.64
N GLY A 244 19.12 -18.32 66.21
CA GLY A 244 18.53 -17.13 66.87
C GLY A 244 17.47 -16.32 66.10
N PHE A 245 16.93 -16.79 64.97
CA PHE A 245 15.74 -16.22 64.29
C PHE A 245 14.96 -17.27 63.48
N SER A 246 13.66 -17.06 63.21
CA SER A 246 12.78 -18.03 62.51
C SER A 246 12.65 -17.74 61.01
N VAL A 247 12.58 -18.81 60.20
CA VAL A 247 12.37 -18.77 58.74
C VAL A 247 11.00 -19.38 58.42
N ILE A 248 10.08 -18.57 57.89
CA ILE A 248 8.74 -19.01 57.49
C ILE A 248 8.76 -19.31 55.99
N LYS A 249 8.27 -20.47 55.57
CA LYS A 249 8.17 -20.85 54.15
C LYS A 249 6.73 -20.68 53.67
N ASP A 250 6.48 -19.69 52.80
CA ASP A 250 5.21 -19.59 52.08
C ASP A 250 5.29 -20.42 50.79
N THR A 251 4.27 -21.24 50.55
CA THR A 251 4.15 -22.08 49.35
C THR A 251 2.75 -22.02 48.76
N SER A 252 1.91 -21.08 49.20
CA SER A 252 0.51 -21.00 48.78
C SER A 252 0.30 -19.87 47.78
N CYS A 253 0.02 -20.22 46.53
CA CYS A 253 -0.41 -19.25 45.52
C CYS A 253 -1.85 -18.83 45.83
N LYS A 254 -2.05 -17.53 46.12
CA LYS A 254 -3.34 -16.95 46.53
C LYS A 254 -4.20 -16.50 45.35
N GLY A 255 -3.59 -16.20 44.21
CA GLY A 255 -4.32 -15.72 43.05
C GLY A 255 -3.45 -15.41 41.84
N CYS A 256 -4.05 -14.75 40.86
CA CYS A 256 -3.49 -14.47 39.57
C CYS A 256 -3.84 -13.05 39.11
N ILE A 257 -2.88 -12.34 38.51
CA ILE A 257 -3.06 -11.03 37.88
C ILE A 257 -2.69 -11.15 36.40
N ILE A 258 -3.56 -10.67 35.51
CA ILE A 258 -3.29 -10.59 34.07
C ILE A 258 -2.95 -9.14 33.72
N LYS A 259 -1.85 -8.93 33.00
CA LYS A 259 -1.39 -7.60 32.58
C LYS A 259 -1.07 -7.56 31.08
N PRO A 260 -1.59 -6.59 30.31
CA PRO A 260 -1.15 -6.36 28.94
C PRO A 260 0.31 -5.86 28.89
N SER A 261 1.15 -6.50 28.08
CA SER A 261 2.56 -6.17 27.90
C SER A 261 2.91 -6.11 26.42
N LEU A 262 3.55 -5.02 25.98
CA LEU A 262 3.88 -4.81 24.57
C LEU A 262 5.04 -5.72 24.13
N SER A 263 4.76 -6.62 23.20
CA SER A 263 5.77 -7.47 22.57
C SER A 263 6.51 -6.70 21.48
N ILE A 264 7.75 -6.29 21.74
CA ILE A 264 8.59 -5.56 20.75
C ILE A 264 8.76 -6.37 19.46
N THR A 265 8.88 -7.70 19.58
CA THR A 265 9.08 -8.62 18.46
C THR A 265 7.85 -8.71 17.56
N HIS A 266 6.65 -8.76 18.15
CA HIS A 266 5.40 -8.99 17.41
C HIS A 266 4.60 -7.71 17.17
N LYS A 267 4.98 -6.59 17.80
CA LYS A 267 4.27 -5.29 17.76
C LYS A 267 2.80 -5.40 18.16
N ILE A 268 2.49 -6.29 19.10
CA ILE A 268 1.16 -6.46 19.68
C ILE A 268 1.25 -6.53 21.21
N TYR A 269 0.17 -6.17 21.90
CA TYR A 269 0.05 -6.41 23.34
C TYR A 269 -0.29 -7.88 23.58
N LEU A 270 0.59 -8.58 24.28
CA LEU A 270 0.36 -9.92 24.80
C LEU A 270 -0.08 -9.85 26.26
N LEU A 271 -0.69 -10.91 26.77
CA LEU A 271 -1.15 -10.98 28.16
C LEU A 271 -0.10 -11.72 28.99
N GLU A 272 0.52 -11.01 29.93
CA GLU A 272 1.44 -11.59 30.90
C GLU A 272 0.67 -11.96 32.18
N VAL A 273 0.97 -13.15 32.71
CA VAL A 273 0.30 -13.71 33.88
C VAL A 273 1.24 -13.67 35.08
N PHE A 274 0.76 -13.12 36.19
CA PHE A 274 1.48 -13.03 37.46
C PHE A 274 0.75 -13.82 38.54
N PHE A 275 1.48 -14.68 39.25
CA PHE A 275 0.96 -15.45 40.38
C PHE A 275 1.21 -14.71 41.68
N VAL A 276 0.16 -14.48 42.46
CA VAL A 276 0.17 -13.71 43.71
C VAL A 276 0.39 -14.63 44.89
N TYR A 277 1.42 -14.34 45.69
CA TYR A 277 1.70 -14.96 46.97
C TYR A 277 1.58 -13.91 48.09
N GLU A 278 1.91 -14.25 49.34
CA GLU A 278 1.74 -13.34 50.49
C GLU A 278 2.44 -11.98 50.30
N ASP A 279 3.70 -12.01 49.85
CA ASP A 279 4.62 -10.87 49.86
C ASP A 279 5.24 -10.56 48.49
N TYR A 280 4.93 -11.38 47.49
CA TYR A 280 5.58 -11.32 46.19
C TYR A 280 4.69 -11.86 45.07
N THR A 281 4.91 -11.34 43.86
CA THR A 281 4.24 -11.80 42.64
C THR A 281 5.28 -12.36 41.68
N PHE A 282 5.10 -13.60 41.23
CA PHE A 282 5.97 -14.20 40.21
C PHE A 282 5.33 -14.06 38.83
N SER A 283 6.09 -13.58 37.84
CA SER A 283 5.68 -13.70 36.45
C SER A 283 5.74 -15.18 36.04
N ILE A 284 4.83 -15.61 35.17
CA ILE A 284 4.93 -16.92 34.51
C ILE A 284 6.27 -17.10 33.78
N THR A 285 6.91 -16.00 33.36
CA THR A 285 8.21 -15.99 32.68
C THR A 285 9.42 -16.06 33.63
N ASP A 286 9.22 -15.89 34.94
CA ASP A 286 10.32 -15.91 35.91
C ASP A 286 10.93 -17.31 36.02
N GLU A 287 12.26 -17.41 35.87
CA GLU A 287 13.00 -18.66 36.13
C GLU A 287 13.24 -18.90 37.63
N LYS A 288 12.98 -17.88 38.47
CA LYS A 288 13.19 -17.95 39.92
C LYS A 288 12.11 -18.83 40.55
N ASN A 289 12.53 -19.87 41.27
CA ASN A 289 11.61 -20.75 42.01
C ASN A 289 11.31 -20.27 43.44
N SER A 290 12.03 -19.27 43.95
CA SER A 290 11.74 -18.68 45.26
C SER A 290 12.10 -17.20 45.36
N HIS A 291 11.40 -16.51 46.25
CA HIS A 291 11.62 -15.14 46.69
C HIS A 291 11.87 -15.15 48.19
N ILE A 292 12.68 -14.21 48.66
CA ILE A 292 12.92 -14.04 50.09
C ILE A 292 12.68 -12.57 50.42
N SER A 293 11.73 -12.34 51.32
CA SER A 293 11.46 -11.04 51.93
C SER A 293 11.69 -11.11 53.43
N LEU A 294 11.66 -9.93 54.05
CA LEU A 294 11.80 -9.77 55.49
C LEU A 294 10.52 -9.14 55.98
N ASN A 295 9.91 -9.76 56.97
CA ASN A 295 8.82 -9.16 57.71
C ASN A 295 9.33 -8.70 59.07
N TYR A 296 9.00 -7.48 59.48
CA TYR A 296 9.41 -6.93 60.75
C TYR A 296 8.19 -6.84 61.66
N ASP A 297 8.30 -7.39 62.86
CA ASP A 297 7.27 -7.21 63.88
C ASP A 297 7.42 -5.85 64.60
N GLU A 298 6.43 -5.44 65.39
CA GLU A 298 6.39 -4.15 66.11
C GLU A 298 7.63 -3.91 67.01
N ASN A 299 8.34 -4.97 67.39
CA ASN A 299 9.57 -4.96 68.18
C ASN A 299 10.87 -4.91 67.34
N ASN A 300 10.81 -4.66 66.03
CA ASN A 300 11.95 -4.71 65.09
C ASN A 300 12.64 -6.09 65.00
N GLU A 301 11.95 -7.15 65.40
CA GLU A 301 12.38 -8.51 65.13
C GLU A 301 12.04 -8.88 63.69
N PHE A 302 13.04 -9.34 62.93
CA PHE A 302 12.82 -9.74 61.54
C PHE A 302 12.59 -11.24 61.44
N THR A 303 11.54 -11.61 60.72
CA THR A 303 11.30 -12.96 60.22
C THR A 303 11.70 -12.99 58.75
N VAL A 304 12.38 -14.06 58.35
CA VAL A 304 12.70 -14.29 56.95
C VAL A 304 11.54 -15.08 56.34
N LEU A 305 10.81 -14.46 55.43
CA LEU A 305 9.77 -15.14 54.65
C LEU A 305 10.40 -15.64 53.35
N GLN A 306 10.40 -16.96 53.17
CA GLN A 306 10.83 -17.62 51.94
C GLN A 306 9.61 -18.10 51.16
N THR A 307 9.27 -17.38 50.11
CA THR A 307 8.14 -17.70 49.21
C THR A 307 8.65 -18.62 48.11
N VAL A 308 8.16 -19.86 48.05
CA VAL A 308 8.55 -20.87 47.06
C VAL A 308 7.38 -21.13 46.12
N ARG A 309 7.66 -21.09 44.82
CA ARG A 309 6.64 -21.28 43.79
C ARG A 309 6.01 -22.67 43.88
N ASN A 310 4.69 -22.70 43.96
CA ASN A 310 3.92 -23.93 43.93
C ASN A 310 3.37 -24.18 42.53
N LYS A 311 4.19 -24.85 41.71
CA LYS A 311 3.87 -25.13 40.30
C LYS A 311 2.53 -25.86 40.11
N LYS A 312 2.08 -26.68 41.08
CA LYS A 312 0.79 -27.39 40.98
C LYS A 312 -0.39 -26.42 41.01
N GLN A 313 -0.38 -25.45 41.92
CA GLN A 313 -1.42 -24.42 42.03
C GLN A 313 -1.35 -23.44 40.86
N GLU A 314 -0.15 -23.03 40.44
CA GLU A 314 0.03 -22.19 39.25
C GLU A 314 -0.55 -22.86 37.98
N THR A 315 -0.30 -24.16 37.80
CA THR A 315 -0.86 -24.92 36.66
C THR A 315 -2.40 -24.99 36.71
N ALA A 316 -3.01 -24.97 37.90
CA ALA A 316 -4.47 -24.95 38.02
C ALA A 316 -5.05 -23.63 37.51
N PHE A 317 -4.46 -22.49 37.88
CA PHE A 317 -4.85 -21.17 37.36
C PHE A 317 -4.62 -21.07 35.85
N VAL A 318 -3.51 -21.59 35.33
CA VAL A 318 -3.26 -21.63 33.87
C VAL A 318 -4.35 -22.41 33.15
N LYS A 319 -4.75 -23.59 33.66
CA LYS A 319 -5.84 -24.38 33.08
C LYS A 319 -7.19 -23.67 33.13
N GLU A 320 -7.46 -22.92 34.20
CA GLU A 320 -8.67 -22.10 34.32
C GLU A 320 -8.69 -20.97 33.27
N LEU A 321 -7.55 -20.33 33.03
CA LEU A 321 -7.40 -19.32 31.97
C LEU A 321 -7.51 -19.92 30.56
N GLU A 322 -6.95 -21.12 30.34
CA GLU A 322 -7.09 -21.86 29.08
C GLU A 322 -8.55 -22.24 28.80
N THR A 323 -9.29 -22.64 29.82
CA THR A 323 -10.73 -22.95 29.71
C THR A 323 -11.54 -21.71 29.32
N ASN A 324 -11.10 -20.52 29.73
CA ASN A 324 -11.69 -19.23 29.35
C ASN A 324 -11.18 -18.70 27.98
N GLY A 325 -10.35 -19.49 27.29
CA GLY A 325 -9.94 -19.26 25.91
C GLY A 325 -8.61 -18.52 25.74
N LEU A 326 -7.79 -18.40 26.78
CA LEU A 326 -6.41 -17.91 26.63
C LEU A 326 -5.48 -19.05 26.15
N LEU A 327 -4.66 -18.76 25.14
CA LEU A 327 -3.67 -19.66 24.56
C LEU A 327 -2.28 -19.21 24.99
N PHE A 328 -1.53 -20.09 25.64
CA PHE A 328 -0.17 -19.79 26.12
C PHE A 328 0.89 -20.12 25.05
N LEU A 329 1.62 -19.09 24.64
CA LEU A 329 2.68 -19.13 23.64
C LEU A 329 4.00 -19.48 24.33
N ASN A 330 4.59 -20.63 23.97
CA ASN A 330 5.85 -21.14 24.55
C ASN A 330 5.88 -21.11 26.09
N SER A 331 4.73 -21.26 26.75
CA SER A 331 4.55 -21.18 28.21
C SER A 331 4.98 -19.84 28.84
N LYS A 332 5.02 -18.74 28.09
CA LYS A 332 5.52 -17.43 28.58
C LYS A 332 4.50 -16.29 28.50
N PHE A 333 3.75 -16.19 27.42
CA PHE A 333 2.75 -15.13 27.24
C PHE A 333 1.44 -15.73 26.74
N ALA A 334 0.32 -15.12 27.08
CA ALA A 334 -0.99 -15.56 26.64
C ALA A 334 -1.58 -14.64 25.56
N SER A 335 -2.40 -15.22 24.70
CA SER A 335 -3.11 -14.55 23.60
C SER A 335 -4.46 -15.22 23.40
N PHE A 336 -5.46 -14.50 22.87
CA PHE A 336 -6.73 -15.12 22.48
C PHE A 336 -6.68 -15.75 21.07
N THR A 337 -5.51 -15.70 20.40
CA THR A 337 -5.28 -16.29 19.07
C THR A 337 -3.87 -16.85 18.92
N ASN A 338 -3.72 -17.89 18.10
CA ASN A 338 -2.43 -18.41 17.65
C ASN A 338 -1.87 -17.64 16.44
N ALA A 339 -2.72 -16.95 15.68
CA ALA A 339 -2.35 -16.18 14.49
C ALA A 339 -1.93 -14.75 14.86
N ILE A 340 -0.92 -14.63 15.72
CA ILE A 340 -0.47 -13.36 16.32
C ILE A 340 -0.02 -12.33 15.29
N HIS A 341 0.48 -12.79 14.14
CA HIS A 341 0.94 -11.92 13.06
C HIS A 341 -0.21 -11.35 12.20
N GLU A 342 -1.43 -11.85 12.37
CA GLU A 342 -2.60 -11.46 11.57
C GLU A 342 -3.56 -10.54 12.34
N VAL A 343 -3.28 -10.25 13.62
CA VAL A 343 -4.14 -9.43 14.48
C VAL A 343 -3.56 -8.05 14.76
N SER A 344 -4.44 -7.12 15.11
CA SER A 344 -4.08 -5.73 15.41
C SER A 344 -3.34 -5.61 16.75
N GLU A 345 -2.61 -4.51 16.90
CA GLU A 345 -1.77 -4.22 18.09
C GLU A 345 -2.51 -4.41 19.43
N TYR A 346 -3.77 -3.97 19.51
CA TYR A 346 -4.58 -3.97 20.73
C TYR A 346 -5.58 -5.14 20.81
N TYR A 347 -5.53 -6.11 19.89
CA TYR A 347 -6.50 -7.19 19.79
C TYR A 347 -6.74 -7.93 21.11
N ASN A 348 -5.67 -8.34 21.80
CA ASN A 348 -5.80 -9.08 23.06
C ASN A 348 -6.40 -8.25 24.18
N ILE A 349 -6.18 -6.93 24.19
CA ILE A 349 -6.76 -6.02 25.18
C ILE A 349 -8.27 -5.90 24.93
N THR A 350 -8.67 -5.67 23.68
CA THR A 350 -10.09 -5.58 23.33
C THR A 350 -10.83 -6.89 23.60
N ALA A 351 -10.19 -8.03 23.32
CA ALA A 351 -10.74 -9.35 23.63
C ALA A 351 -10.83 -9.61 25.14
N LEU A 352 -9.86 -9.10 25.92
CA LEU A 352 -9.86 -9.18 27.38
C LEU A 352 -11.01 -8.36 27.97
N ILE A 353 -11.24 -7.13 27.48
CA ILE A 353 -12.36 -6.27 27.90
C ILE A 353 -13.70 -6.98 27.65
N ALA A 354 -13.88 -7.57 26.47
CA ALA A 354 -15.12 -8.27 26.12
C ALA A 354 -15.40 -9.53 26.96
N LYS A 355 -14.37 -10.14 27.56
CA LYS A 355 -14.47 -11.36 28.37
C LYS A 355 -14.20 -11.12 29.87
N GLN A 356 -14.07 -9.86 30.30
CA GLN A 356 -13.64 -9.53 31.67
C GLN A 356 -14.54 -10.17 32.74
N ASP A 357 -15.85 -10.25 32.51
CA ASP A 357 -16.81 -10.84 33.46
C ASP A 357 -16.68 -12.36 33.60
N LYS A 358 -16.12 -13.04 32.59
CA LYS A 358 -15.89 -14.49 32.61
C LYS A 358 -14.54 -14.85 33.23
N ILE A 359 -13.56 -13.96 33.11
CA ILE A 359 -12.17 -14.18 33.55
C ILE A 359 -11.96 -13.71 34.99
N THR A 360 -12.62 -12.63 35.40
CA THR A 360 -12.45 -12.07 36.75
C THR A 360 -13.21 -12.92 37.75
N THR A 361 -12.49 -13.58 38.65
CA THR A 361 -13.04 -14.38 39.75
C THR A 361 -12.48 -13.88 41.08
N THR A 362 -12.86 -14.47 42.23
CA THR A 362 -12.35 -14.04 43.54
C THR A 362 -10.81 -14.09 43.64
N ASN A 363 -10.16 -14.93 42.82
CA ASN A 363 -8.71 -15.15 42.84
C ASN A 363 -7.99 -14.73 41.55
N ILE A 364 -8.71 -14.20 40.55
CA ILE A 364 -8.14 -13.75 39.27
C ILE A 364 -8.54 -12.29 39.04
N SER A 365 -7.56 -11.41 38.86
CA SER A 365 -7.75 -9.99 38.60
C SER A 365 -6.98 -9.51 37.37
N ILE A 366 -7.33 -8.35 36.84
CA ILE A 366 -6.73 -7.77 35.63
C ILE A 366 -6.15 -6.39 35.97
N ASP A 367 -4.89 -6.17 35.62
CA ASP A 367 -4.25 -4.85 35.66
C ASP A 367 -4.39 -4.16 34.30
N TRP A 368 -5.23 -3.12 34.26
CA TRP A 368 -5.56 -2.37 33.04
C TRP A 368 -4.57 -1.25 32.71
N ASN A 369 -3.42 -1.16 33.39
CA ASN A 369 -2.44 -0.11 33.15
C ASN A 369 -1.53 -0.39 31.95
N ILE A 370 -1.47 0.57 31.02
CA ILE A 370 -0.54 0.58 29.89
C ILE A 370 0.17 1.93 29.86
N ASN A 371 1.51 1.92 29.84
CA ASN A 371 2.34 3.13 29.80
C ASN A 371 1.95 4.16 30.87
N ASP A 372 1.72 3.69 32.10
CA ASP A 372 1.31 4.48 33.27
C ASP A 372 -0.07 5.16 33.16
N LYS A 373 -0.92 4.73 32.21
CA LYS A 373 -2.31 5.18 32.06
C LYS A 373 -3.30 4.02 32.16
N LEU A 374 -4.46 4.29 32.75
CA LEU A 374 -5.53 3.30 32.95
C LEU A 374 -6.38 3.16 31.68
N ILE A 375 -6.61 1.93 31.21
CA ILE A 375 -7.57 1.67 30.13
C ILE A 375 -9.00 1.75 30.67
N ASN A 376 -9.86 2.51 29.97
CA ASN A 376 -11.29 2.53 30.21
C ASN A 376 -11.95 1.27 29.63
N THR A 377 -12.64 0.50 30.47
CA THR A 377 -13.32 -0.75 30.10
C THR A 377 -14.84 -0.64 30.01
N ALA A 378 -15.37 0.59 30.10
CA ALA A 378 -16.80 0.81 30.03
C ALA A 378 -17.35 0.46 28.63
N ALA A 379 -18.59 -0.03 28.60
CA ALA A 379 -19.31 -0.22 27.35
C ALA A 379 -19.51 1.13 26.65
N TYR A 380 -19.47 1.11 25.32
CA TYR A 380 -19.74 2.28 24.50
C TYR A 380 -21.00 2.11 23.66
N ASN A 381 -21.68 3.21 23.37
CA ASN A 381 -22.80 3.28 22.43
C ASN A 381 -22.59 4.46 21.47
N ILE A 382 -23.10 4.35 20.23
CA ILE A 382 -23.05 5.43 19.25
C ILE A 382 -24.48 5.76 18.85
N ALA A 383 -24.92 6.97 19.15
CA ALA A 383 -26.13 7.52 18.58
C ALA A 383 -25.76 8.37 17.36
N SER A 384 -26.53 8.25 16.29
CA SER A 384 -26.40 9.06 15.08
C SER A 384 -27.72 9.76 14.78
N HIS A 385 -27.61 11.03 14.44
CA HIS A 385 -28.68 11.86 13.92
C HIS A 385 -28.27 12.42 12.56
N PHE A 386 -29.23 12.49 11.66
CA PHE A 386 -29.00 12.80 10.25
C PHE A 386 -29.98 13.87 9.80
N VAL A 387 -29.46 14.93 9.18
CA VAL A 387 -30.26 16.01 8.60
C VAL A 387 -29.87 16.21 7.14
N GLU A 388 -30.86 16.16 6.25
CA GLU A 388 -30.67 16.38 4.82
C GLU A 388 -30.84 17.87 4.46
N ASN A 389 -29.82 18.46 3.82
CA ASN A 389 -29.89 19.79 3.21
C ASN A 389 -29.97 19.69 1.68
N LYS A 390 -29.93 20.82 0.95
CA LYS A 390 -30.01 20.83 -0.52
C LYS A 390 -28.84 20.12 -1.19
N ASP A 391 -27.60 20.40 -0.75
CA ASP A 391 -26.37 19.96 -1.42
C ASP A 391 -25.52 18.97 -0.59
N TRP A 392 -25.80 18.80 0.70
CA TRP A 392 -25.06 17.92 1.61
C TRP A 392 -25.96 17.33 2.71
N PHE A 393 -25.39 16.38 3.45
CA PHE A 393 -25.94 15.78 4.65
C PHE A 393 -25.15 16.23 5.87
N ASP A 394 -25.85 16.68 6.91
CA ASP A 394 -25.27 16.93 8.21
C ASP A 394 -25.46 15.67 9.07
N ILE A 395 -24.34 15.07 9.47
CA ILE A 395 -24.30 13.88 10.33
C ILE A 395 -23.80 14.31 11.70
N GLU A 396 -24.64 14.16 12.70
CA GLU A 396 -24.33 14.42 14.10
C GLU A 396 -24.27 13.08 14.82
N MET A 397 -23.10 12.72 15.32
CA MET A 397 -22.87 11.45 16.00
C MET A 397 -22.32 11.72 17.39
N THR A 398 -22.92 11.09 18.40
CA THR A 398 -22.50 11.16 19.79
C THR A 398 -22.13 9.77 20.27
N ILE A 399 -20.96 9.67 20.89
CA ILE A 399 -20.46 8.43 21.49
C ILE A 399 -20.62 8.57 22.99
N GLU A 400 -21.29 7.61 23.59
CA GLU A 400 -21.41 7.46 25.04
C GLU A 400 -20.44 6.36 25.49
N ILE A 401 -19.54 6.65 26.42
CA ILE A 401 -18.57 5.71 26.97
C ILE A 401 -18.71 5.77 28.50
N GLY A 402 -19.44 4.81 29.08
CA GLY A 402 -19.83 4.89 30.48
C GLY A 402 -20.56 6.20 30.82
N ASN A 403 -19.92 7.07 31.59
CA ASN A 403 -20.47 8.37 32.01
C ASN A 403 -20.06 9.55 31.10
N TYR A 404 -19.22 9.32 30.09
CA TYR A 404 -18.74 10.36 29.20
C TYR A 404 -19.54 10.38 27.90
N SER A 405 -19.91 11.57 27.44
CA SER A 405 -20.51 11.80 26.13
C SER A 405 -19.59 12.67 25.30
N LEU A 406 -19.23 12.22 24.10
CA LEU A 406 -18.31 12.93 23.22
C LEU A 406 -18.81 12.93 21.76
N PRO A 407 -18.63 14.03 21.01
CA PRO A 407 -18.99 14.07 19.61
C PRO A 407 -18.02 13.21 18.80
N PHE A 408 -18.54 12.39 17.88
CA PHE A 408 -17.74 11.50 17.01
C PHE A 408 -16.68 12.28 16.20
N SER A 409 -16.94 13.55 15.92
CA SER A 409 -15.97 14.45 15.27
C SER A 409 -14.62 14.51 15.99
N ALA A 410 -14.59 14.31 17.32
CA ALA A 410 -13.36 14.29 18.11
C ALA A 410 -12.45 13.08 17.78
N ILE A 411 -13.02 11.99 17.27
CA ILE A 411 -12.30 10.75 16.93
C ILE A 411 -11.82 10.75 15.47
N ILE A 412 -12.34 11.60 14.59
CA ILE A 412 -11.94 11.63 13.18
C ILE A 412 -10.42 11.82 12.97
N PRO A 413 -9.72 12.73 13.70
CA PRO A 413 -8.26 12.85 13.56
C PRO A 413 -7.50 11.55 13.89
N TYR A 414 -8.04 10.76 14.82
CA TYR A 414 -7.50 9.46 15.22
C TYR A 414 -7.72 8.40 14.13
N LEU A 415 -8.91 8.38 13.52
CA LEU A 415 -9.19 7.54 12.34
C LEU A 415 -8.28 7.85 11.15
N LYS A 416 -7.97 9.13 10.91
CA LYS A 416 -7.06 9.58 9.84
C LYS A 416 -5.60 9.22 10.09
N SER A 417 -5.14 9.37 11.33
CA SER A 417 -3.75 9.09 11.71
C SER A 417 -3.47 7.61 11.96
N GLY A 418 -4.51 6.77 12.09
CA GLY A 418 -4.36 5.38 12.50
C GLY A 418 -4.07 5.20 13.99
N ASN A 419 -4.15 6.27 14.79
CA ASN A 419 -3.94 6.19 16.23
C ASN A 419 -5.23 5.70 16.91
N ARG A 420 -5.14 4.63 17.70
CA ARG A 420 -6.28 4.01 18.38
C ARG A 420 -6.50 4.50 19.81
N LEU A 421 -5.55 5.26 20.38
CA LEU A 421 -5.60 5.68 21.77
C LEU A 421 -6.22 7.08 21.86
N TYR A 422 -7.42 7.15 22.44
CA TYR A 422 -8.11 8.40 22.74
C TYR A 422 -8.11 8.65 24.25
N GLU A 423 -7.75 9.85 24.68
CA GLU A 423 -7.67 10.21 26.11
C GLU A 423 -8.99 10.88 26.56
N LEU A 424 -9.59 10.34 27.60
CA LEU A 424 -10.84 10.83 28.21
C LEU A 424 -10.57 11.95 29.23
N PRO A 425 -11.60 12.71 29.65
CA PRO A 425 -11.44 13.83 30.58
C PRO A 425 -10.86 13.46 31.96
N ASP A 426 -10.93 12.20 32.36
CA ASP A 426 -10.35 11.65 33.60
C ASP A 426 -8.95 11.05 33.41
N GLU A 427 -8.29 11.36 32.29
CA GLU A 427 -6.97 10.86 31.89
C GLU A 427 -6.94 9.34 31.57
N SER A 428 -8.09 8.66 31.61
CA SER A 428 -8.19 7.27 31.17
C SER A 428 -8.15 7.15 29.65
N ILE A 429 -7.65 6.01 29.14
CA ILE A 429 -7.53 5.78 27.70
C ILE A 429 -8.69 4.92 27.20
N PHE A 430 -9.40 5.43 26.20
CA PHE A 430 -10.31 4.65 25.37
C PHE A 430 -9.58 4.11 24.13
N ILE A 431 -9.67 2.80 23.92
CA ILE A 431 -9.12 2.14 22.73
C ILE A 431 -10.20 2.12 21.66
N ILE A 432 -10.01 2.89 20.59
CA ILE A 432 -10.94 2.95 19.46
C ILE A 432 -11.01 1.55 18.80
N PRO A 433 -12.23 0.98 18.63
CA PRO A 433 -12.42 -0.32 17.98
C PRO A 433 -11.89 -0.36 16.55
N ASP A 434 -11.28 -1.46 16.14
CA ASP A 434 -10.78 -1.64 14.76
C ASP A 434 -11.90 -1.53 13.72
N GLU A 435 -13.10 -2.03 14.07
CA GLU A 435 -14.28 -1.95 13.23
C GLU A 435 -14.61 -0.52 12.80
N TRP A 436 -14.30 0.48 13.63
CA TRP A 436 -14.58 1.89 13.30
C TRP A 436 -13.64 2.43 12.23
N PHE A 437 -12.41 1.92 12.15
CA PHE A 437 -11.47 2.25 11.08
C PHE A 437 -11.86 1.62 9.75
N SER A 438 -12.65 0.54 9.76
CA SER A 438 -13.24 -0.02 8.54
C SER A 438 -14.54 0.68 8.19
N LYS A 439 -15.44 0.83 9.16
CA LYS A 439 -16.82 1.29 8.98
C LYS A 439 -16.94 2.80 8.76
N TYR A 440 -16.23 3.61 9.53
CA TYR A 440 -16.41 5.07 9.55
C TYR A 440 -15.27 5.85 8.88
N LYS A 441 -14.24 5.16 8.40
CA LYS A 441 -13.14 5.79 7.65
C LYS A 441 -13.58 6.54 6.40
N PRO A 442 -14.59 6.08 5.63
CA PRO A 442 -15.14 6.91 4.55
C PRO A 442 -15.68 8.27 5.04
N LEU A 443 -16.31 8.32 6.22
CA LEU A 443 -16.77 9.58 6.81
C LEU A 443 -15.60 10.48 7.19
N ALA A 444 -14.48 9.90 7.64
CA ALA A 444 -13.27 10.63 7.93
C ALA A 444 -12.65 11.22 6.64
N ASP A 445 -12.54 10.43 5.58
CA ASP A 445 -11.85 10.80 4.35
C ASP A 445 -12.65 11.78 3.48
N PHE A 446 -13.97 11.66 3.46
CA PHE A 446 -14.86 12.46 2.60
C PHE A 446 -15.69 13.51 3.34
N GLY A 447 -15.81 13.41 4.67
CA GLY A 447 -16.54 14.37 5.50
C GLY A 447 -15.77 15.66 5.79
N LYS A 448 -16.46 16.80 5.70
CA LYS A 448 -15.95 18.09 6.22
C LYS A 448 -16.39 18.28 7.66
N HIS A 449 -15.47 18.70 8.53
CA HIS A 449 -15.76 18.97 9.93
C HIS A 449 -16.16 20.43 10.13
N GLN A 450 -17.39 20.67 10.61
CA GLN A 450 -17.85 21.99 11.03
C GLN A 450 -18.74 21.84 12.27
N ASN A 451 -18.43 22.59 13.35
CA ASN A 451 -19.26 22.70 14.55
C ASN A 451 -19.79 21.35 15.09
N GLN A 452 -18.90 20.38 15.35
CA GLN A 452 -19.22 19.03 15.85
C GLN A 452 -20.05 18.14 14.90
N LYS A 453 -20.39 18.63 13.71
CA LYS A 453 -21.07 17.88 12.64
C LYS A 453 -20.09 17.45 11.55
N ILE A 454 -20.43 16.34 10.91
CA ILE A 454 -19.72 15.82 9.74
C ILE A 454 -20.61 16.09 8.52
N GLN A 455 -20.13 16.94 7.63
CA GLN A 455 -20.83 17.28 6.39
C GLN A 455 -20.34 16.41 5.25
N ILE A 456 -21.26 15.66 4.64
CA ILE A 456 -20.96 14.79 3.49
C ILE A 456 -21.80 15.24 2.31
N GLN A 457 -21.18 15.39 1.14
CA GLN A 457 -21.91 15.81 -0.06
C GLN A 457 -22.88 14.71 -0.51
N LYS A 458 -24.01 15.09 -1.14
CA LYS A 458 -25.02 14.10 -1.57
C LYS A 458 -24.50 13.05 -2.55
N ASN A 459 -23.50 13.41 -3.35
CA ASN A 459 -22.81 12.47 -4.24
C ASN A 459 -21.93 11.44 -3.50
N HIS A 460 -21.87 11.46 -2.18
CA HIS A 460 -21.19 10.44 -1.37
C HIS A 460 -22.19 9.55 -0.61
N PHE A 461 -23.47 9.53 -1.01
CA PHE A 461 -24.51 8.81 -0.27
C PHE A 461 -24.22 7.31 -0.10
N THR A 462 -23.55 6.65 -1.06
CA THR A 462 -23.20 5.23 -0.95
C THR A 462 -22.28 4.93 0.23
N LEU A 463 -21.42 5.89 0.59
CA LEU A 463 -20.58 5.77 1.79
C LEU A 463 -21.42 5.75 3.07
N LEU A 464 -22.61 6.37 3.05
CA LEU A 464 -23.52 6.40 4.19
C LEU A 464 -24.31 5.10 4.33
N GLU A 465 -24.71 4.48 3.21
CA GLU A 465 -25.35 3.16 3.21
C GLU A 465 -24.43 2.10 3.84
N GLU A 466 -23.15 2.07 3.44
CA GLU A 466 -22.17 1.12 3.99
C GLU A 466 -21.94 1.31 5.51
N THR A 467 -22.10 2.54 6.03
CA THR A 467 -21.96 2.82 7.46
C THR A 467 -23.20 2.44 8.28
N GLY A 468 -24.34 2.14 7.64
CA GLY A 468 -25.62 1.90 8.32
C GLY A 468 -26.17 3.11 9.08
N ILE A 469 -25.63 4.32 8.86
CA ILE A 469 -26.11 5.58 9.46
C ILE A 469 -27.34 6.10 8.73
N ALA A 470 -27.45 5.81 7.43
CA ALA A 470 -28.62 6.14 6.62
C ALA A 470 -29.81 5.25 7.06
N THR A 471 -30.67 5.79 7.93
CA THR A 471 -31.93 5.17 8.35
C THR A 471 -33.03 5.41 7.31
N GLU A 472 -34.12 4.64 7.44
CA GLU A 472 -35.20 4.40 6.46
C GLU A 472 -35.88 5.65 5.82
N ASN A 473 -35.63 6.87 6.30
CA ASN A 473 -36.31 8.11 5.89
C ASN A 473 -35.41 9.15 5.18
N ASN A 474 -34.59 8.72 4.22
CA ASN A 474 -33.79 9.63 3.38
C ASN A 474 -34.41 9.80 1.98
N SER A 475 -34.16 10.93 1.30
CA SER A 475 -34.61 11.15 -0.09
C SER A 475 -34.15 10.07 -1.08
N PHE A 476 -33.12 9.30 -0.71
CA PHE A 476 -32.55 8.19 -1.46
C PHE A 476 -33.33 6.87 -1.29
N ASN A 477 -34.18 6.76 -0.26
CA ASN A 477 -35.17 5.68 -0.06
C ASN A 477 -36.55 6.04 -0.60
N LYS A 478 -36.70 7.16 -1.33
CA LYS A 478 -37.95 7.44 -2.04
C LYS A 478 -38.24 6.31 -3.03
N GLU A 479 -39.51 5.95 -3.13
CA GLU A 479 -39.99 5.04 -4.17
C GLU A 479 -39.67 5.65 -5.54
N ILE A 480 -38.65 5.11 -6.21
CA ILE A 480 -38.17 5.63 -7.50
C ILE A 480 -39.24 5.30 -8.53
N ILE A 481 -39.77 6.34 -9.17
CA ILE A 481 -40.74 6.15 -10.25
C ILE A 481 -39.98 5.56 -11.44
N PRO A 482 -40.27 4.31 -11.87
CA PRO A 482 -39.61 3.73 -13.02
C PRO A 482 -40.04 4.45 -14.30
N TYR A 483 -39.20 4.34 -15.32
CA TYR A 483 -39.51 4.77 -16.67
C TYR A 483 -40.71 3.99 -17.22
N GLU A 484 -41.67 4.75 -17.72
CA GLU A 484 -42.78 4.26 -18.52
C GLU A 484 -42.79 5.01 -19.86
N SER A 485 -43.09 4.31 -20.94
CA SER A 485 -43.17 4.94 -22.26
C SER A 485 -44.30 5.95 -22.31
N THR A 486 -43.98 7.20 -22.64
CA THR A 486 -44.97 8.28 -22.81
C THR A 486 -45.77 8.16 -24.11
N GLY A 487 -45.37 7.27 -25.02
CA GLY A 487 -45.90 7.15 -26.39
C GLY A 487 -45.44 8.25 -27.35
N LYS A 488 -44.70 9.28 -26.90
CA LYS A 488 -44.21 10.39 -27.75
C LYS A 488 -42.90 10.08 -28.48
N ILE A 489 -42.15 9.08 -28.01
CA ILE A 489 -40.95 8.57 -28.67
C ILE A 489 -41.35 7.60 -29.78
N GLN A 490 -40.96 7.91 -31.02
CA GLN A 490 -41.26 7.13 -32.23
C GLN A 490 -40.28 5.96 -32.42
N ALA A 491 -40.09 5.15 -31.37
CA ALA A 491 -39.28 3.93 -31.41
C ALA A 491 -39.65 2.97 -30.29
N SER A 492 -39.47 1.67 -30.55
CA SER A 492 -39.47 0.64 -29.51
C SER A 492 -38.07 0.52 -28.91
N LEU A 493 -37.97 0.69 -27.59
CA LEU A 493 -36.73 0.45 -26.83
C LEU A 493 -36.59 -1.04 -26.53
N ARG A 494 -35.36 -1.53 -26.52
CA ARG A 494 -35.03 -2.88 -26.04
C ARG A 494 -34.97 -2.93 -24.51
N ASN A 495 -35.05 -4.13 -23.92
CA ASN A 495 -35.01 -4.33 -22.46
C ASN A 495 -33.81 -3.64 -21.80
N TYR A 496 -32.58 -3.86 -22.29
CA TYR A 496 -31.41 -3.17 -21.75
C TYR A 496 -31.49 -1.64 -21.95
N GLN A 497 -32.11 -1.15 -23.02
CA GLN A 497 -32.28 0.29 -23.21
C GLN A 497 -33.23 0.86 -22.16
N ILE A 498 -34.32 0.15 -21.84
CA ILE A 498 -35.26 0.49 -20.77
C ILE A 498 -34.54 0.51 -19.41
N GLU A 499 -33.70 -0.49 -19.10
CA GLU A 499 -32.87 -0.50 -17.90
C GLU A 499 -31.93 0.72 -17.82
N GLY A 500 -31.32 1.09 -18.95
CA GLY A 500 -30.45 2.27 -19.02
C GLY A 500 -31.21 3.58 -18.79
N VAL A 501 -32.42 3.68 -19.33
CA VAL A 501 -33.31 4.82 -19.09
C VAL A 501 -33.77 4.86 -17.63
N ASN A 502 -34.18 3.73 -17.05
CA ASN A 502 -34.50 3.59 -15.63
C ASN A 502 -33.36 4.07 -14.73
N TRP A 503 -32.13 3.69 -15.07
CA TRP A 503 -30.94 4.12 -14.34
C TRP A 503 -30.70 5.64 -14.44
N LEU A 504 -30.84 6.23 -15.62
CA LEU A 504 -30.77 7.69 -15.80
C LEU A 504 -31.87 8.43 -15.02
N VAL A 505 -33.10 7.90 -15.05
CA VAL A 505 -34.25 8.44 -14.32
C VAL A 505 -34.03 8.36 -12.80
N LYS A 506 -33.50 7.24 -12.30
CA LYS A 506 -33.11 7.09 -10.89
C LYS A 506 -32.13 8.18 -10.49
N ASN A 507 -31.04 8.37 -11.25
CA ASN A 507 -30.05 9.39 -10.93
C ASN A 507 -30.62 10.80 -11.01
N TYR A 508 -31.53 11.08 -11.94
CA TYR A 508 -32.26 12.36 -11.99
C TYR A 508 -33.07 12.62 -10.70
N GLN A 509 -33.88 11.66 -10.26
CA GLN A 509 -34.70 11.78 -9.05
C GLN A 509 -33.86 11.98 -7.78
N LEU A 510 -32.64 11.44 -7.77
CA LEU A 510 -31.67 11.61 -6.68
C LEU A 510 -30.83 12.89 -6.79
N GLY A 511 -31.02 13.70 -7.84
CA GLY A 511 -30.24 14.92 -8.09
C GLY A 511 -28.78 14.66 -8.47
N LEU A 512 -28.49 13.46 -9.00
CA LEU A 512 -27.14 13.00 -9.33
C LEU A 512 -26.84 13.12 -10.84
N GLY A 513 -25.60 13.44 -11.17
CA GLY A 513 -25.09 13.35 -12.54
C GLY A 513 -24.81 11.89 -12.95
N SER A 514 -24.81 11.63 -14.26
CA SER A 514 -24.74 10.26 -14.82
C SER A 514 -23.72 10.12 -15.95
N CYS A 515 -22.96 9.03 -15.97
CA CYS A 515 -22.13 8.61 -17.09
C CYS A 515 -22.68 7.32 -17.72
N LEU A 516 -23.27 7.42 -18.91
CA LEU A 516 -23.70 6.27 -19.70
C LEU A 516 -22.57 5.88 -20.66
N ALA A 517 -21.87 4.81 -20.30
CA ALA A 517 -20.67 4.31 -20.93
C ALA A 517 -20.86 2.99 -21.69
N ASP A 518 -22.10 2.70 -22.11
CA ASP A 518 -22.42 1.54 -22.96
C ASP A 518 -21.53 1.46 -24.21
N ASP A 519 -21.26 0.24 -24.67
CA ASP A 519 -20.56 0.00 -25.92
C ASP A 519 -21.18 0.77 -27.10
N MET A 520 -20.32 1.09 -28.07
CA MET A 520 -20.73 1.85 -29.23
C MET A 520 -21.73 1.08 -30.08
N GLY A 521 -22.85 1.73 -30.41
CA GLY A 521 -23.91 1.12 -31.20
C GLY A 521 -25.05 0.53 -30.39
N LEU A 522 -25.04 0.59 -29.04
CA LEU A 522 -26.16 0.19 -28.16
C LEU A 522 -27.29 1.24 -28.03
N GLY A 523 -27.22 2.34 -28.76
CA GLY A 523 -28.29 3.35 -28.80
C GLY A 523 -28.31 4.32 -27.62
N LYS A 524 -27.15 4.81 -27.17
CA LYS A 524 -27.07 5.85 -26.12
C LYS A 524 -27.91 7.09 -26.42
N THR A 525 -27.95 7.53 -27.68
CA THR A 525 -28.76 8.68 -28.10
C THR A 525 -30.24 8.46 -27.83
N ILE A 526 -30.79 7.31 -28.23
CA ILE A 526 -32.22 7.03 -28.08
C ILE A 526 -32.61 6.82 -26.61
N GLN A 527 -31.74 6.20 -25.82
CA GLN A 527 -31.89 6.12 -24.36
C GLN A 527 -31.95 7.53 -23.74
N THR A 528 -31.05 8.43 -24.17
CA THR A 528 -31.01 9.82 -23.66
C THR A 528 -32.28 10.59 -24.06
N LEU A 529 -32.76 10.45 -25.30
CA LEU A 529 -33.99 11.12 -25.75
C LEU A 529 -35.23 10.60 -25.00
N ALA A 530 -35.33 9.29 -24.77
CA ALA A 530 -36.42 8.70 -23.98
C ALA A 530 -36.38 9.15 -22.52
N TYR A 531 -35.19 9.22 -21.92
CA TYR A 531 -34.98 9.79 -20.60
C TYR A 531 -35.47 11.24 -20.51
N LEU A 532 -35.07 12.09 -21.47
CA LEU A 532 -35.49 13.50 -21.48
C LEU A 532 -37.00 13.67 -21.65
N ASP A 533 -37.62 12.90 -22.53
CA ASP A 533 -39.07 12.92 -22.76
C ASP A 533 -39.87 12.46 -21.54
N PHE A 534 -39.43 11.39 -20.88
CA PHE A 534 -40.04 10.93 -19.64
C PHE A 534 -39.93 11.98 -18.54
N VAL A 535 -38.74 12.54 -18.33
CA VAL A 535 -38.53 13.53 -17.27
C VAL A 535 -39.34 14.80 -17.54
N PHE A 536 -39.35 15.27 -18.79
CA PHE A 536 -40.13 16.44 -19.18
C PHE A 536 -41.63 16.25 -18.98
N THR A 537 -42.15 15.04 -19.25
CA THR A 537 -43.59 14.75 -19.13
C THR A 537 -43.99 14.46 -17.68
N ARG A 538 -43.14 13.79 -16.89
CA ARG A 538 -43.51 13.32 -15.54
C ARG A 538 -43.19 14.31 -14.43
N PHE A 539 -42.13 15.10 -14.59
CA PHE A 539 -41.65 16.07 -13.61
C PHE A 539 -41.79 17.50 -14.13
N GLU A 540 -42.95 17.82 -14.70
CA GLU A 540 -43.22 19.14 -15.28
C GLU A 540 -43.02 20.31 -14.29
N GLU A 541 -43.14 20.05 -12.99
CA GLU A 541 -42.96 21.04 -11.91
C GLU A 541 -41.51 21.53 -11.80
N ASP A 542 -40.53 20.73 -12.24
CA ASP A 542 -39.10 21.08 -12.18
C ASP A 542 -38.73 22.16 -13.22
N PHE A 543 -39.59 22.43 -14.20
CA PHE A 543 -39.30 23.31 -15.33
C PHE A 543 -39.94 24.70 -15.16
N SER A 544 -39.09 25.74 -15.20
CA SER A 544 -39.53 27.13 -15.10
C SER A 544 -40.29 27.60 -16.35
N ILE A 545 -41.37 28.37 -16.14
CA ILE A 545 -42.17 28.98 -17.23
C ILE A 545 -41.36 30.08 -17.90
N VAL A 546 -41.22 30.05 -19.23
CA VAL A 546 -40.64 31.15 -20.00
C VAL A 546 -41.77 32.12 -20.36
N GLN A 547 -41.76 33.33 -19.80
CA GLN A 547 -42.64 34.42 -20.24
C GLN A 547 -42.11 35.01 -21.55
N GLU A 548 -42.94 35.11 -22.58
CA GLU A 548 -42.63 35.93 -23.74
C GLU A 548 -42.97 37.39 -23.41
N ASP A 549 -41.94 38.22 -23.21
CA ASP A 549 -42.09 39.68 -23.26
C ASP A 549 -42.27 40.12 -24.72
N GLU A 550 -43.50 40.53 -25.07
CA GLU A 550 -43.88 41.85 -25.60
C GLU A 550 -45.11 41.80 -26.53
N SER A 551 -46.26 42.26 -26.03
CA SER A 551 -47.06 43.34 -26.63
C SER A 551 -48.26 43.64 -25.72
N ALA A 552 -48.21 44.81 -25.09
CA ALA A 552 -49.40 45.44 -24.55
C ALA A 552 -50.38 45.72 -25.71
N PHE A 553 -51.68 45.52 -25.48
CA PHE A 553 -52.83 45.83 -26.36
C PHE A 553 -53.35 44.77 -27.33
N ASP A 554 -53.57 43.53 -26.88
CA ASP A 554 -54.62 42.72 -27.52
C ASP A 554 -55.50 42.01 -26.49
N LEU A 555 -56.64 42.65 -26.17
CA LEU A 555 -57.64 42.20 -25.19
C LEU A 555 -58.41 40.94 -25.65
N PHE A 556 -58.15 40.46 -26.88
CA PHE A 556 -58.83 39.32 -27.51
C PHE A 556 -57.90 38.16 -27.92
N SER A 557 -56.64 38.12 -27.46
CA SER A 557 -55.81 36.90 -27.63
C SER A 557 -56.24 35.83 -26.63
N THR A 558 -57.17 34.98 -27.05
CA THR A 558 -57.51 33.73 -26.37
C THR A 558 -56.26 32.87 -26.18
N SER A 559 -55.87 32.64 -24.92
CA SER A 559 -54.84 31.69 -24.47
C SER A 559 -53.43 31.92 -25.03
N LEU A 560 -52.66 32.81 -24.38
CA LEU A 560 -51.20 32.76 -24.44
C LEU A 560 -50.75 31.38 -23.90
N ASN A 561 -50.35 30.48 -24.80
CA ASN A 561 -49.74 29.20 -24.46
C ASN A 561 -48.46 29.46 -23.65
N LYS A 562 -48.53 29.29 -22.32
CA LYS A 562 -47.37 29.27 -21.44
C LYS A 562 -46.58 27.98 -21.70
N GLU A 563 -45.67 28.00 -22.67
CA GLU A 563 -44.86 26.82 -22.99
C GLU A 563 -43.66 26.69 -22.05
N LYS A 564 -43.65 25.63 -21.25
CA LYS A 564 -42.44 25.16 -20.56
C LYS A 564 -41.46 24.63 -21.61
N LYS A 565 -40.16 24.85 -21.40
CA LYS A 565 -39.10 24.37 -22.28
C LYS A 565 -38.11 23.50 -21.52
N LEU A 566 -37.67 22.42 -22.15
CA LEU A 566 -36.72 21.47 -21.56
C LEU A 566 -35.37 22.10 -21.21
N LYS A 567 -34.89 23.07 -22.02
CA LYS A 567 -33.59 23.73 -21.90
C LYS A 567 -32.42 22.75 -21.73
N ALA A 568 -32.29 21.82 -22.68
CA ALA A 568 -31.19 20.86 -22.74
C ALA A 568 -30.11 21.30 -23.74
N LEU A 569 -28.87 21.44 -23.26
CA LEU A 569 -27.70 21.70 -24.08
C LEU A 569 -26.96 20.38 -24.37
N VAL A 570 -26.92 20.00 -25.64
CA VAL A 570 -26.19 18.82 -26.12
C VAL A 570 -24.89 19.26 -26.81
N VAL A 571 -23.76 18.81 -26.27
CA VAL A 571 -22.42 19.10 -26.79
C VAL A 571 -21.82 17.82 -27.37
N ALA A 572 -21.55 17.81 -28.67
CA ALA A 572 -20.98 16.64 -29.35
C ALA A 572 -19.83 17.04 -30.28
N PRO A 573 -19.00 16.12 -30.78
CA PRO A 573 -18.08 16.41 -31.87
C PRO A 573 -18.80 17.03 -33.08
N SER A 574 -18.13 17.91 -33.83
CA SER A 574 -18.78 18.67 -34.91
C SER A 574 -19.51 17.78 -35.93
N SER A 575 -18.99 16.60 -36.25
CA SER A 575 -19.63 15.64 -37.16
C SER A 575 -20.84 14.91 -36.56
N LEU A 576 -20.97 14.87 -35.23
CA LEU A 576 -22.05 14.22 -34.51
C LEU A 576 -23.24 15.14 -34.25
N THR A 577 -23.03 16.45 -34.22
CA THR A 577 -24.09 17.44 -33.97
C THR A 577 -25.29 17.29 -34.92
N TYR A 578 -25.03 17.01 -36.19
CA TYR A 578 -26.07 16.77 -37.20
C TYR A 578 -26.79 15.43 -36.99
N ASN A 579 -26.06 14.38 -36.60
CA ASN A 579 -26.66 13.09 -36.31
C ASN A 579 -27.67 13.20 -35.16
N TRP A 580 -27.29 13.87 -34.06
CA TRP A 580 -28.19 14.18 -32.95
C TRP A 580 -29.42 14.97 -33.40
N PHE A 581 -29.24 15.99 -34.25
CA PHE A 581 -30.35 16.77 -34.78
C PHE A 581 -31.33 15.93 -35.61
N ASN A 582 -30.81 15.03 -36.46
CA ASN A 582 -31.62 14.15 -37.31
C ASN A 582 -32.28 13.01 -36.51
N GLU A 583 -31.56 12.39 -35.57
CA GLU A 583 -32.13 11.37 -34.68
C GLU A 583 -33.24 11.96 -33.79
N THR A 584 -33.07 13.19 -33.30
CA THR A 584 -34.16 13.90 -32.60
C THR A 584 -35.36 14.11 -33.50
N LYS A 585 -35.16 14.54 -34.76
CA LYS A 585 -36.25 14.69 -35.75
C LYS A 585 -36.99 13.37 -35.99
N LYS A 586 -36.27 12.24 -35.99
CA LYS A 586 -36.82 10.91 -36.24
C LYS A 586 -37.54 10.32 -35.03
N PHE A 587 -36.91 10.37 -33.85
CA PHE A 587 -37.37 9.66 -32.66
C PHE A 587 -38.18 10.52 -31.70
N ALA A 588 -37.90 11.82 -31.62
CA ALA A 588 -38.58 12.75 -30.71
C ALA A 588 -38.99 14.05 -31.44
N PRO A 589 -39.86 13.96 -32.48
CA PRO A 589 -40.20 15.10 -33.32
C PRO A 589 -40.95 16.21 -32.58
N HIS A 590 -41.55 15.89 -31.43
CA HIS A 590 -42.29 16.82 -30.58
C HIS A 590 -41.39 17.87 -29.90
N PHE A 591 -40.08 17.60 -29.74
CA PHE A 591 -39.15 18.58 -29.18
C PHE A 591 -38.75 19.65 -30.19
N THR A 592 -38.82 20.91 -29.77
CA THR A 592 -38.25 22.02 -30.52
C THR A 592 -36.73 21.97 -30.44
N ARG A 593 -36.06 22.09 -31.58
CA ARG A 593 -34.61 21.83 -31.71
C ARG A 593 -33.89 22.95 -32.45
N LEU A 594 -32.69 23.30 -31.97
CA LEU A 594 -31.83 24.30 -32.57
C LEU A 594 -30.43 23.73 -32.83
N ASN A 595 -30.00 23.74 -34.08
CA ASN A 595 -28.61 23.47 -34.44
C ASN A 595 -27.77 24.75 -34.31
N TYR A 596 -27.10 24.94 -33.18
CA TYR A 596 -26.24 26.08 -32.86
C TYR A 596 -24.83 25.89 -33.44
N THR A 597 -24.78 25.90 -34.77
CA THR A 597 -23.56 25.81 -35.60
C THR A 597 -23.63 26.83 -36.75
N GLY A 598 -22.49 27.09 -37.39
CA GLY A 598 -22.41 27.96 -38.58
C GLY A 598 -22.16 29.45 -38.31
N LEU A 599 -22.16 30.25 -39.39
CA LEU A 599 -21.93 31.70 -39.36
C LEU A 599 -23.15 32.48 -38.86
N ASP A 600 -24.34 31.91 -39.03
CA ASP A 600 -25.63 32.46 -38.57
C ASP A 600 -25.86 32.28 -37.06
N ARG A 601 -24.88 31.72 -36.32
CA ARG A 601 -24.97 31.51 -34.86
C ARG A 601 -25.32 32.79 -34.10
N LYS A 602 -24.79 33.94 -34.54
CA LYS A 602 -25.03 35.24 -33.88
C LYS A 602 -26.53 35.61 -33.87
N ILE A 603 -27.26 35.21 -34.91
CA ILE A 603 -28.70 35.40 -35.03
C ILE A 603 -29.44 34.34 -34.20
N LYS A 604 -29.00 33.08 -34.30
CA LYS A 604 -29.56 31.94 -33.53
C LYS A 604 -29.43 32.10 -32.02
N ARG A 605 -28.46 32.90 -31.54
CA ARG A 605 -28.23 33.23 -30.11
C ARG A 605 -29.51 33.65 -29.40
N LYS A 606 -30.37 34.47 -30.03
CA LYS A 606 -31.61 34.97 -29.43
C LYS A 606 -32.70 33.89 -29.26
N LYS A 607 -32.53 32.72 -29.90
CA LYS A 607 -33.51 31.63 -29.88
C LYS A 607 -33.14 30.49 -28.93
N ILE A 608 -31.96 30.53 -28.31
CA ILE A 608 -31.47 29.45 -27.43
C ILE A 608 -32.42 29.21 -26.26
N ASP A 609 -32.95 30.28 -25.66
CA ASP A 609 -33.85 30.17 -24.51
C ASP A 609 -35.29 29.75 -24.87
N LYS A 610 -35.61 29.69 -26.17
CA LYS A 610 -36.96 29.41 -26.69
C LYS A 610 -37.14 27.97 -27.20
N VAL A 611 -36.10 27.14 -27.13
CA VAL A 611 -36.12 25.78 -27.66
C VAL A 611 -35.86 24.74 -26.57
N ASP A 612 -36.30 23.51 -26.80
CA ASP A 612 -36.11 22.39 -25.88
C ASP A 612 -34.68 21.85 -25.94
N LEU A 613 -34.15 21.66 -27.16
CA LEU A 613 -32.86 21.03 -27.41
C LEU A 613 -31.94 21.94 -28.24
N VAL A 614 -30.74 22.20 -27.71
CA VAL A 614 -29.70 22.99 -28.38
C VAL A 614 -28.49 22.11 -28.66
N PHE A 615 -28.12 21.97 -29.93
CA PHE A 615 -26.97 21.17 -30.35
C PHE A 615 -25.79 22.07 -30.70
N THR A 616 -24.63 21.84 -30.09
CA THR A 616 -23.40 22.56 -30.43
C THR A 616 -22.17 21.65 -30.36
N SER A 617 -21.03 22.15 -30.79
CA SER A 617 -19.76 21.42 -30.74
C SER A 617 -18.80 21.95 -29.69
N TYR A 618 -17.92 21.09 -29.18
CA TYR A 618 -16.90 21.45 -28.18
C TYR A 618 -16.09 22.71 -28.57
N GLY A 619 -15.70 22.81 -29.84
CA GLY A 619 -14.93 23.95 -30.34
C GLY A 619 -15.74 25.25 -30.43
N LEU A 620 -17.06 25.17 -30.67
CA LEU A 620 -17.94 26.34 -30.69
C LEU A 620 -18.33 26.77 -29.28
N LEU A 621 -18.59 25.81 -28.39
CA LEU A 621 -18.83 26.06 -26.97
C LEU A 621 -17.70 26.87 -26.36
N LEU A 622 -16.44 26.50 -26.64
CA LEU A 622 -15.28 27.26 -26.19
C LEU A 622 -15.30 28.73 -26.64
N LYS A 623 -15.71 28.99 -27.88
CA LYS A 623 -15.75 30.34 -28.45
C LYS A 623 -16.86 31.19 -27.84
N ASP A 624 -17.99 30.57 -27.49
CA ASP A 624 -19.19 31.26 -27.01
C ASP A 624 -19.48 31.03 -25.52
N ILE A 625 -18.50 30.51 -24.75
CA ILE A 625 -18.71 30.15 -23.35
C ILE A 625 -19.16 31.34 -22.49
N ALA A 626 -18.70 32.54 -22.81
CA ALA A 626 -19.06 33.77 -22.10
C ALA A 626 -20.57 34.03 -22.11
N LEU A 627 -21.26 33.60 -23.16
CA LEU A 627 -22.72 33.60 -23.24
C LEU A 627 -23.29 32.33 -22.59
N LEU A 628 -22.84 31.16 -23.01
CA LEU A 628 -23.51 29.91 -22.63
C LEU A 628 -23.55 29.72 -21.10
N LYS A 629 -22.58 30.26 -20.37
CA LYS A 629 -22.57 30.24 -18.89
C LYS A 629 -23.66 31.09 -18.23
N THR A 630 -24.23 32.09 -18.93
CA THR A 630 -25.28 32.97 -18.36
C THR A 630 -26.67 32.38 -18.48
N ILE A 631 -26.84 31.35 -19.31
CA ILE A 631 -28.12 30.69 -19.54
C ILE A 631 -28.27 29.55 -18.53
N PRO A 632 -29.37 29.49 -17.76
CA PRO A 632 -29.65 28.38 -16.86
C PRO A 632 -30.22 27.20 -17.65
N PHE A 633 -29.36 26.25 -17.99
CA PHE A 633 -29.80 25.00 -18.62
C PHE A 633 -30.33 24.03 -17.55
N HIS A 634 -31.33 23.23 -17.89
CA HIS A 634 -31.75 22.14 -16.99
C HIS A 634 -30.84 20.93 -17.17
N PHE A 635 -30.53 20.61 -18.42
CA PHE A 635 -29.65 19.50 -18.78
C PHE A 635 -28.42 19.98 -19.54
N LEU A 636 -27.26 19.45 -19.16
CA LEU A 636 -26.03 19.50 -19.95
C LEU A 636 -25.61 18.08 -20.29
N ILE A 637 -25.75 17.73 -21.57
CA ILE A 637 -25.42 16.41 -22.09
C ILE A 637 -24.18 16.55 -22.96
N ILE A 638 -23.15 15.78 -22.66
CA ILE A 638 -21.94 15.72 -23.46
C ILE A 638 -21.83 14.35 -24.10
N ASP A 639 -21.65 14.30 -25.42
CA ASP A 639 -21.41 13.08 -26.17
C ASP A 639 -19.94 12.95 -26.57
N GLU A 640 -19.46 11.72 -26.67
CA GLU A 640 -18.04 11.40 -26.79
C GLU A 640 -17.20 12.13 -25.72
N SER A 641 -17.57 11.91 -24.44
CA SER A 641 -17.01 12.61 -23.27
C SER A 641 -15.50 12.41 -23.07
N GLN A 642 -14.83 11.54 -23.84
CA GLN A 642 -13.37 11.50 -23.92
C GLN A 642 -12.73 12.84 -24.32
N GLN A 643 -13.49 13.76 -24.94
CA GLN A 643 -13.03 15.13 -25.24
C GLN A 643 -12.72 15.94 -23.97
N ILE A 644 -13.28 15.56 -22.82
CA ILE A 644 -13.05 16.23 -21.52
C ILE A 644 -12.11 15.45 -20.59
N LYS A 645 -11.39 14.43 -21.11
CA LYS A 645 -10.51 13.57 -20.29
C LYS A 645 -9.36 14.31 -19.60
N ASN A 646 -8.91 15.43 -20.16
CA ASN A 646 -7.82 16.22 -19.60
C ASN A 646 -8.37 17.42 -18.81
N ARG A 647 -8.24 17.36 -17.48
CA ARG A 647 -8.60 18.45 -16.55
C ARG A 647 -7.94 19.80 -16.86
N ASN A 648 -6.74 19.79 -17.45
CA ASN A 648 -6.00 21.01 -17.77
C ASN A 648 -6.44 21.63 -19.10
N SER A 649 -7.26 20.92 -19.88
CA SER A 649 -7.74 21.41 -21.17
C SER A 649 -8.66 22.62 -21.00
N LYS A 650 -8.63 23.53 -21.99
CA LYS A 650 -9.55 24.67 -22.04
C LYS A 650 -11.01 24.20 -22.11
N ILE A 651 -11.27 23.09 -22.82
CA ILE A 651 -12.62 22.52 -23.00
C ILE A 651 -13.19 22.09 -21.65
N TYR A 652 -12.45 21.30 -20.87
CA TYR A 652 -12.86 20.84 -19.56
C TYR A 652 -13.20 22.00 -18.62
N LYS A 653 -12.33 23.01 -18.57
CA LYS A 653 -12.54 24.20 -17.74
C LYS A 653 -13.79 24.96 -18.17
N ALA A 654 -14.00 25.16 -19.47
CA ALA A 654 -15.16 25.87 -19.99
C ALA A 654 -16.48 25.14 -19.70
N ILE A 655 -16.56 23.84 -19.98
CA ILE A 655 -17.77 23.04 -19.76
C ILE A 655 -18.20 23.06 -18.29
N ASN A 656 -17.26 23.01 -17.35
CA ASN A 656 -17.55 23.06 -15.93
C ASN A 656 -18.05 24.44 -15.43
N THR A 657 -17.97 25.49 -16.24
CA THR A 657 -18.54 26.82 -15.91
C THR A 657 -19.98 27.00 -16.37
N ILE A 658 -20.53 26.05 -17.14
CA ILE A 658 -21.92 26.12 -17.61
C ILE A 658 -22.85 25.84 -16.44
N ASN A 659 -23.85 26.70 -16.26
CA ASN A 659 -24.88 26.53 -15.25
C ASN A 659 -25.91 25.49 -15.75
N ALA A 660 -25.84 24.28 -15.19
CA ALA A 660 -26.75 23.19 -15.50
C ALA A 660 -27.06 22.37 -14.25
N THR A 661 -28.35 22.10 -14.01
CA THR A 661 -28.82 21.33 -12.84
C THR A 661 -28.42 19.86 -12.95
N HIS A 662 -28.65 19.24 -14.12
CA HIS A 662 -28.35 17.83 -14.35
C HIS A 662 -27.32 17.66 -15.46
N LYS A 663 -26.27 16.88 -15.17
CA LYS A 663 -25.15 16.64 -16.09
C LYS A 663 -25.09 15.18 -16.47
N VAL A 664 -25.08 14.92 -17.78
CA VAL A 664 -24.99 13.57 -18.34
C VAL A 664 -23.80 13.51 -19.29
N SER A 665 -22.94 12.51 -19.12
CA SER A 665 -21.87 12.22 -20.07
C SER A 665 -22.11 10.89 -20.76
N LEU A 666 -21.96 10.88 -22.08
CA LEU A 666 -22.07 9.71 -22.93
C LEU A 666 -20.69 9.36 -23.48
N SER A 667 -20.27 8.11 -23.35
CA SER A 667 -19.01 7.63 -23.90
C SER A 667 -19.14 6.20 -24.41
N GLY A 668 -18.34 5.86 -25.43
CA GLY A 668 -18.09 4.45 -25.76
C GLY A 668 -16.90 3.86 -24.98
N THR A 669 -16.05 4.73 -24.43
CA THR A 669 -14.77 4.37 -23.80
C THR A 669 -14.47 5.40 -22.71
N PRO A 670 -15.09 5.27 -21.52
CA PRO A 670 -14.98 6.27 -20.46
C PRO A 670 -13.53 6.44 -19.96
N ILE A 671 -12.72 5.39 -20.05
CA ILE A 671 -11.30 5.39 -19.70
C ILE A 671 -10.53 4.98 -20.96
N GLU A 672 -9.76 5.90 -21.53
CA GLU A 672 -8.93 5.60 -22.72
C GLU A 672 -7.46 5.40 -22.34
N ASN A 673 -6.94 6.27 -21.48
CA ASN A 673 -5.50 6.38 -21.27
C ASN A 673 -5.07 6.23 -19.81
N SER A 674 -5.83 6.80 -18.86
CA SER A 674 -5.43 6.77 -17.43
C SER A 674 -6.61 6.92 -16.49
N LEU A 675 -6.40 6.60 -15.20
CA LEU A 675 -7.37 6.91 -14.14
C LEU A 675 -7.67 8.42 -14.00
N SER A 676 -6.80 9.29 -14.53
CA SER A 676 -7.04 10.74 -14.57
C SER A 676 -8.22 11.11 -15.48
N ASP A 677 -8.50 10.28 -16.49
CA ASP A 677 -9.61 10.46 -17.42
C ASP A 677 -10.94 10.23 -16.68
N LEU A 678 -10.99 9.15 -15.89
CA LEU A 678 -12.12 8.82 -15.01
C LEU A 678 -12.38 9.94 -14.01
N TRP A 679 -11.33 10.45 -13.34
CA TRP A 679 -11.48 11.56 -12.40
C TRP A 679 -12.12 12.78 -13.06
N SER A 680 -11.67 13.14 -14.26
CA SER A 680 -12.22 14.30 -14.99
C SER A 680 -13.70 14.09 -15.34
N GLN A 681 -14.09 12.89 -15.79
CA GLN A 681 -15.49 12.59 -16.08
C GLN A 681 -16.37 12.62 -14.83
N MET A 682 -15.92 11.97 -13.75
CA MET A 682 -16.62 11.93 -12.48
C MET A 682 -16.77 13.32 -11.87
N GLN A 683 -15.72 14.15 -11.93
CA GLN A 683 -15.75 15.53 -11.47
C GLN A 683 -16.69 16.42 -12.29
N PHE A 684 -16.86 16.13 -13.59
CA PHE A 684 -17.82 16.84 -14.43
C PHE A 684 -19.27 16.53 -14.03
N ILE A 685 -19.62 15.24 -13.91
CA ILE A 685 -21.00 14.82 -13.60
C ILE A 685 -21.38 15.14 -12.15
N ASN A 686 -20.48 14.88 -11.20
CA ASN A 686 -20.69 15.03 -9.76
C ASN A 686 -19.45 15.70 -9.14
N PRO A 687 -19.42 17.04 -9.05
CA PRO A 687 -18.27 17.77 -8.52
C PRO A 687 -17.88 17.33 -7.11
N ASN A 688 -16.58 17.12 -6.86
CA ASN A 688 -15.97 16.65 -5.61
C ASN A 688 -16.25 15.19 -5.22
N LEU A 689 -16.90 14.39 -6.07
CA LEU A 689 -17.11 12.96 -5.81
C LEU A 689 -15.80 12.22 -5.46
N LEU A 690 -14.71 12.56 -6.14
CA LEU A 690 -13.39 11.95 -5.91
C LEU A 690 -12.41 12.91 -5.23
N ASN A 691 -12.93 13.88 -4.46
CA ASN A 691 -12.15 14.92 -3.80
C ASN A 691 -11.24 15.71 -4.78
N SER A 692 -10.24 16.41 -4.24
CA SER A 692 -9.23 17.08 -5.05
C SER A 692 -8.41 16.08 -5.86
N PHE A 693 -7.91 16.50 -7.03
CA PHE A 693 -7.02 15.64 -7.81
C PHE A 693 -5.75 15.24 -7.05
N SER A 694 -5.24 16.08 -6.13
CA SER A 694 -4.07 15.73 -5.32
C SER A 694 -4.34 14.55 -4.38
N PHE A 695 -5.55 14.53 -3.81
CA PHE A 695 -6.03 13.40 -3.02
C PHE A 695 -6.18 12.18 -3.92
N PHE A 696 -6.89 12.30 -5.05
CA PHE A 696 -7.10 11.19 -5.99
C PHE A 696 -5.78 10.59 -6.51
N ASP A 697 -4.80 11.43 -6.84
CA ASP A 697 -3.48 11.00 -7.32
C ASP A 697 -2.72 10.17 -6.29
N THR A 698 -2.80 10.57 -5.02
CA THR A 698 -2.08 9.92 -3.91
C THR A 698 -2.82 8.69 -3.39
N HIS A 699 -4.15 8.77 -3.31
CA HIS A 699 -4.99 7.77 -2.64
C HIS A 699 -5.44 6.65 -3.58
N PHE A 700 -5.73 6.96 -4.85
CA PHE A 700 -6.21 5.97 -5.82
C PHE A 700 -5.20 5.74 -6.94
N LYS A 701 -4.80 6.79 -7.66
CA LYS A 701 -4.01 6.63 -8.89
C LYS A 701 -2.66 5.95 -8.67
N LYS A 702 -1.81 6.47 -7.77
CA LYS A 702 -0.48 5.89 -7.51
C LYS A 702 -0.54 4.48 -6.93
N PRO A 703 -1.36 4.17 -5.91
CA PRO A 703 -1.49 2.80 -5.40
C PRO A 703 -1.98 1.82 -6.47
N ILE A 704 -2.92 2.22 -7.31
CA ILE A 704 -3.47 1.33 -8.33
C ILE A 704 -2.48 1.15 -9.51
N GLU A 705 -1.99 2.23 -10.11
CA GLU A 705 -1.13 2.15 -11.31
C GLU A 705 0.27 1.61 -10.99
N LYS A 706 0.86 1.95 -9.82
CA LYS A 706 2.23 1.54 -9.47
C LYS A 706 2.34 0.32 -8.57
N GLN A 707 1.41 0.17 -7.63
CA GLN A 707 1.47 -0.90 -6.61
C GLN A 707 0.46 -2.02 -6.87
N LYS A 708 -0.41 -1.89 -7.88
CA LYS A 708 -1.46 -2.86 -8.25
C LYS A 708 -2.36 -3.25 -7.06
N ASP A 709 -2.68 -2.28 -6.20
CA ASP A 709 -3.48 -2.51 -4.99
C ASP A 709 -4.94 -2.84 -5.33
N VAL A 710 -5.33 -4.10 -5.14
CA VAL A 710 -6.67 -4.62 -5.43
C VAL A 710 -7.75 -4.04 -4.51
N GLN A 711 -7.43 -3.71 -3.26
CA GLN A 711 -8.41 -3.14 -2.33
C GLN A 711 -8.81 -1.74 -2.77
N LYS A 712 -7.85 -0.91 -3.21
CA LYS A 712 -8.11 0.44 -3.74
C LYS A 712 -8.94 0.42 -5.02
N ILE A 713 -8.78 -0.60 -5.86
CA ILE A 713 -9.64 -0.79 -7.03
C ILE A 713 -11.08 -1.06 -6.63
N LYS A 714 -11.31 -1.95 -5.65
CA LYS A 714 -12.67 -2.24 -5.14
C LYS A 714 -13.33 -1.01 -4.53
N GLU A 715 -12.57 -0.27 -3.72
CA GLU A 715 -13.03 0.99 -3.11
C GLU A 715 -13.44 2.01 -4.18
N LEU A 716 -12.59 2.24 -5.20
CA LEU A 716 -12.90 3.14 -6.30
C LEU A 716 -14.14 2.70 -7.09
N LYS A 717 -14.30 1.39 -7.33
CA LYS A 717 -15.49 0.84 -8.01
C LYS A 717 -16.77 1.10 -7.21
N SER A 718 -16.77 0.87 -5.90
CA SER A 718 -17.95 1.13 -5.05
C SER A 718 -18.41 2.60 -5.16
N LEU A 719 -17.44 3.53 -5.18
CA LEU A 719 -17.70 4.97 -5.31
C LEU A 719 -18.26 5.38 -6.68
N ILE A 720 -17.80 4.78 -7.78
CA ILE A 720 -18.18 5.23 -9.14
C ILE A 720 -19.39 4.48 -9.72
N ASN A 721 -19.64 3.24 -9.30
CA ASN A 721 -20.68 2.37 -9.86
C ASN A 721 -22.09 3.01 -9.91
N PRO A 722 -22.55 3.78 -8.90
CA PRO A 722 -23.85 4.44 -8.98
C PRO A 722 -23.96 5.46 -10.12
N TYR A 723 -22.82 6.03 -10.53
CA TYR A 723 -22.72 7.13 -11.49
C TYR A 723 -22.22 6.70 -12.86
N LEU A 724 -21.80 5.45 -13.02
CA LEU A 724 -21.26 4.90 -14.26
C LEU A 724 -21.97 3.60 -14.62
N LEU A 725 -22.78 3.64 -15.68
CA LEU A 725 -23.37 2.44 -16.28
C LEU A 725 -22.58 2.06 -17.54
N ARG A 726 -21.98 0.88 -17.54
CA ARG A 726 -21.24 0.32 -18.67
C ARG A 726 -21.71 -1.11 -18.94
N ARG A 727 -22.14 -1.37 -20.19
CA ARG A 727 -22.59 -2.68 -20.66
C ARG A 727 -21.93 -3.00 -21.98
N THR A 728 -21.57 -4.26 -22.16
CA THR A 728 -20.93 -4.74 -23.40
C THR A 728 -21.95 -5.24 -24.41
N LYS A 729 -21.61 -5.24 -25.71
CA LYS A 729 -22.50 -5.82 -26.73
C LYS A 729 -22.79 -7.31 -26.49
N MET A 730 -21.81 -8.06 -25.99
CA MET A 730 -21.97 -9.48 -25.70
C MET A 730 -22.98 -9.73 -24.58
N GLU A 731 -23.02 -8.85 -23.57
CA GLU A 731 -23.98 -8.95 -22.46
C GLU A 731 -25.43 -8.70 -22.90
N VAL A 732 -25.66 -7.73 -23.80
CA VAL A 732 -27.02 -7.16 -24.00
C VAL A 732 -27.59 -7.25 -25.41
N ALA A 733 -26.78 -7.62 -26.41
CA ALA A 733 -27.18 -7.59 -27.82
C ALA A 733 -26.79 -8.89 -28.54
N GLN A 734 -27.25 -10.03 -28.02
CA GLN A 734 -27.03 -11.37 -28.60
C GLN A 734 -27.59 -11.51 -30.03
N ASP A 735 -28.54 -10.66 -30.43
CA ASP A 735 -29.11 -10.64 -31.79
C ASP A 735 -28.16 -10.02 -32.85
N LEU A 736 -27.03 -9.43 -32.44
CA LEU A 736 -26.06 -8.87 -33.38
C LEU A 736 -25.30 -10.01 -34.09
N PRO A 737 -25.13 -9.94 -35.42
CA PRO A 737 -24.34 -10.94 -36.13
C PRO A 737 -22.89 -10.94 -35.65
N GLU A 738 -22.24 -12.08 -35.74
CA GLU A 738 -20.86 -12.26 -35.27
C GLU A 738 -19.87 -11.34 -36.01
N ILE A 739 -18.75 -11.05 -35.35
CA ILE A 739 -17.60 -10.40 -35.96
C ILE A 739 -16.53 -11.47 -36.20
N SER A 740 -16.07 -11.63 -37.43
CA SER A 740 -14.87 -12.43 -37.70
C SER A 740 -13.66 -11.50 -37.85
N GLU A 741 -12.65 -11.64 -37.01
CA GLU A 741 -11.38 -10.91 -37.18
C GLU A 741 -10.34 -11.82 -37.86
N GLN A 742 -9.74 -11.36 -38.96
CA GLN A 742 -8.59 -12.01 -39.59
C GLN A 742 -7.37 -11.07 -39.61
N LEU A 743 -6.20 -11.64 -39.33
CA LEU A 743 -4.90 -11.00 -39.53
C LEU A 743 -4.35 -11.44 -40.88
N PHE A 744 -4.07 -10.49 -41.76
CA PHE A 744 -3.42 -10.72 -43.04
C PHE A 744 -1.99 -10.20 -42.96
N TYR A 745 -1.02 -11.11 -43.00
CA TYR A 745 0.40 -10.75 -43.01
C TYR A 745 0.86 -10.52 -44.44
N SER A 746 1.38 -9.31 -44.69
CA SER A 746 1.97 -8.93 -45.97
C SER A 746 3.49 -8.93 -45.86
N GLU A 747 4.16 -9.57 -46.82
CA GLU A 747 5.61 -9.54 -46.93
C GLU A 747 6.06 -8.29 -47.71
N MET A 748 7.16 -7.66 -47.30
CA MET A 748 7.72 -6.55 -48.06
C MET A 748 8.40 -7.04 -49.33
N SER A 749 8.45 -6.18 -50.35
CA SER A 749 9.36 -6.41 -51.48
C SER A 749 10.81 -6.39 -50.99
N GLU A 750 11.72 -7.11 -51.66
CA GLU A 750 13.13 -7.17 -51.24
C GLU A 750 13.78 -5.79 -51.13
N GLN A 751 13.40 -4.87 -52.03
CA GLN A 751 13.94 -3.51 -52.04
C GLN A 751 13.36 -2.67 -50.88
N GLN A 752 12.07 -2.82 -50.58
CA GLN A 752 11.41 -2.18 -49.44
C GLN A 752 11.99 -2.68 -48.11
N ALA A 753 12.24 -3.99 -47.99
CA ALA A 753 12.84 -4.59 -46.79
C ALA A 753 14.24 -4.04 -46.50
N LYS A 754 15.11 -3.95 -47.53
CA LYS A 754 16.46 -3.36 -47.40
C LYS A 754 16.40 -1.90 -46.94
N LEU A 755 15.48 -1.11 -47.49
CA LEU A 755 15.27 0.28 -47.10
C LEU A 755 14.79 0.39 -45.65
N TYR A 756 13.85 -0.47 -45.26
CA TYR A 756 13.32 -0.54 -43.91
C TYR A 756 14.41 -0.90 -42.88
N ASP A 757 15.23 -1.91 -43.15
CA ASP A 757 16.31 -2.35 -42.25
C ASP A 757 17.41 -1.30 -42.09
N ASN A 758 17.75 -0.59 -43.17
CA ASN A 758 18.69 0.52 -43.11
C ASN A 758 18.18 1.63 -42.18
N GLU A 759 16.93 2.06 -42.37
CA GLU A 759 16.31 3.08 -41.53
C GLU A 759 16.14 2.61 -40.07
N LYS A 760 15.75 1.34 -39.84
CA LYS A 760 15.69 0.73 -38.51
C LYS A 760 17.06 0.79 -37.82
N SER A 761 18.13 0.48 -38.55
CA SER A 761 19.50 0.53 -38.04
C SER A 761 19.97 1.94 -37.71
N ILE A 762 19.66 2.93 -38.55
CA ILE A 762 19.95 4.35 -38.30
C ILE A 762 19.27 4.81 -37.00
N ILE A 763 17.99 4.47 -36.83
CA ILE A 763 17.20 4.84 -35.64
C ILE A 763 17.75 4.15 -34.38
N ARG A 764 18.10 2.87 -34.47
CA ARG A 764 18.69 2.10 -33.37
C ARG A 764 20.01 2.71 -32.90
N ASN A 765 20.91 3.05 -33.83
CA ASN A 765 22.20 3.67 -33.51
C ASN A 765 22.03 5.06 -32.90
N TYR A 766 21.11 5.88 -33.44
CA TYR A 766 20.77 7.19 -32.88
C TYR A 766 20.29 7.13 -31.42
N LEU A 767 19.53 6.08 -31.07
CA LEU A 767 19.00 5.90 -29.71
C LEU A 767 20.05 5.41 -28.72
N ILE A 768 20.97 4.55 -29.16
CA ILE A 768 22.11 4.10 -28.35
C ILE A 768 23.00 5.29 -28.00
N ASP A 769 23.31 6.15 -28.98
CA ASP A 769 24.20 7.29 -28.82
C ASP A 769 23.65 8.35 -27.83
N LYS A 770 22.32 8.56 -27.82
CA LYS A 770 21.66 9.47 -26.86
C LYS A 770 21.49 8.91 -25.45
N LYS A 771 21.40 7.58 -25.26
CA LYS A 771 21.33 6.97 -23.91
C LYS A 771 22.61 7.20 -23.10
N ILE A 772 23.75 7.43 -23.75
CA ILE A 772 25.05 7.68 -23.11
C ILE A 772 25.13 9.08 -22.47
N ASN A 773 24.40 10.07 -23.00
CA ASN A 773 24.43 11.47 -22.54
C ASN A 773 23.14 11.85 -21.78
N ALA A 774 22.89 11.19 -20.65
CA ALA A 774 21.57 11.12 -20.01
C ALA A 774 21.19 12.20 -18.98
N LEU A 775 21.73 13.44 -19.04
CA LEU A 775 21.41 14.45 -18.01
C LEU A 775 20.66 15.72 -18.46
N GLU A 776 20.51 16.06 -19.75
CA GLU A 776 19.94 17.38 -20.10
C GLU A 776 18.86 17.44 -21.21
N ALA A 777 18.44 16.34 -21.84
CA ALA A 777 17.57 16.41 -23.04
C ALA A 777 16.26 15.59 -22.96
N GLN A 778 15.38 15.86 -21.98
CA GLN A 778 14.17 15.04 -21.76
C GLN A 778 12.97 15.35 -22.68
N GLN A 779 12.88 16.52 -23.33
CA GLN A 779 11.75 16.86 -24.21
C GLN A 779 12.08 16.74 -25.72
N ASN A 780 13.26 17.17 -26.16
CA ASN A 780 13.64 17.13 -27.58
C ASN A 780 13.92 15.70 -28.09
N SER A 781 14.31 14.77 -27.21
CA SER A 781 14.54 13.36 -27.55
C SER A 781 13.25 12.59 -27.87
N LYS A 782 12.17 12.83 -27.13
CA LYS A 782 10.87 12.15 -27.33
C LYS A 782 10.26 12.46 -28.70
N ILE A 783 10.33 13.71 -29.14
CA ILE A 783 9.81 14.13 -30.45
C ILE A 783 10.60 13.46 -31.59
N SER A 784 11.93 13.41 -31.50
CA SER A 784 12.76 12.75 -32.52
C SER A 784 12.46 11.25 -32.64
N ILE A 785 12.17 10.57 -31.53
CA ILE A 785 11.82 9.14 -31.52
C ILE A 785 10.46 8.91 -32.17
N LEU A 786 9.44 9.70 -31.83
CA LEU A 786 8.11 9.57 -32.42
C LEU A 786 8.14 9.80 -33.94
N ASN A 787 8.96 10.75 -34.41
CA ASN A 787 9.17 10.97 -35.85
C ASN A 787 9.82 9.76 -36.53
N ALA A 788 10.85 9.19 -35.90
CA ALA A 788 11.53 7.99 -36.39
C ALA A 788 10.59 6.77 -36.47
N LEU A 789 9.83 6.48 -35.42
CA LEU A 789 8.84 5.40 -35.41
C LEU A 789 7.72 5.65 -36.45
N SER A 790 7.30 6.91 -36.64
CA SER A 790 6.34 7.25 -37.70
C SER A 790 6.90 7.00 -39.10
N LYS A 791 8.21 7.23 -39.33
CA LYS A 791 8.86 6.95 -40.62
C LYS A 791 8.91 5.44 -40.90
N LEU A 792 9.23 4.61 -39.90
CA LEU A 792 9.15 3.15 -40.03
C LEU A 792 7.74 2.67 -40.35
N ARG A 793 6.71 3.21 -39.68
CA ARG A 793 5.30 2.90 -39.98
C ARG A 793 4.91 3.30 -41.40
N GLN A 794 5.38 4.45 -41.89
CA GLN A 794 5.15 4.86 -43.28
C GLN A 794 5.83 3.91 -44.28
N LEU A 795 7.07 3.53 -44.03
CA LEU A 795 7.81 2.57 -44.84
C LEU A 795 7.15 1.18 -44.90
N ALA A 796 6.68 0.69 -43.75
CA ALA A 796 5.95 -0.58 -43.66
C ALA A 796 4.66 -0.57 -44.49
N ASN A 797 3.99 0.58 -44.60
CA ASN A 797 2.79 0.74 -45.41
C ASN A 797 3.13 0.89 -46.90
N HIS A 798 3.90 1.92 -47.26
CA HIS A 798 4.32 2.14 -48.63
C HIS A 798 5.52 3.11 -48.72
N PRO A 799 6.59 2.78 -49.48
CA PRO A 799 7.75 3.67 -49.67
C PRO A 799 7.45 5.08 -50.19
N ILE A 800 6.41 5.24 -51.02
CA ILE A 800 5.97 6.53 -51.56
C ILE A 800 5.61 7.53 -50.45
N LEU A 801 5.19 7.04 -49.27
CA LEU A 801 4.85 7.90 -48.13
C LEU A 801 6.05 8.68 -47.58
N ILE A 802 7.27 8.20 -47.83
CA ILE A 802 8.52 8.89 -47.46
C ILE A 802 9.24 9.51 -48.67
N GLY A 803 8.63 9.45 -49.87
CA GLY A 803 9.17 10.02 -51.11
C GLY A 803 9.91 9.03 -52.01
N GLU A 804 9.96 7.75 -51.67
CA GLU A 804 10.64 6.72 -52.47
C GLU A 804 9.67 6.06 -53.46
N GLN A 805 9.93 6.14 -54.77
CA GLN A 805 9.08 5.55 -55.80
C GLN A 805 9.42 4.07 -56.01
N MET A 806 8.85 3.22 -55.16
CA MET A 806 9.10 1.77 -55.14
C MET A 806 7.81 1.01 -54.84
N ASP A 807 7.76 -0.25 -55.28
CA ASP A 807 6.63 -1.15 -55.04
C ASP A 807 6.55 -1.58 -53.56
N SER A 808 5.32 -1.67 -53.04
CA SER A 808 5.01 -2.14 -51.69
C SER A 808 4.28 -3.47 -51.76
N GLY A 809 4.81 -4.49 -51.07
CA GLY A 809 4.15 -5.82 -51.04
C GLY A 809 2.76 -5.76 -50.41
N LYS A 810 2.61 -4.97 -49.34
CA LYS A 810 1.32 -4.71 -48.70
C LYS A 810 0.31 -4.02 -49.63
N PHE A 811 0.78 -3.10 -50.48
CA PHE A 811 -0.10 -2.46 -51.46
C PHE A 811 -0.66 -3.48 -52.45
N SER A 812 0.19 -4.36 -52.99
CA SER A 812 -0.23 -5.44 -53.89
C SER A 812 -1.27 -6.35 -53.26
N ASP A 813 -1.02 -6.84 -52.04
CA ASP A 813 -1.95 -7.72 -51.32
C ASP A 813 -3.31 -7.06 -51.05
N VAL A 814 -3.30 -5.81 -50.56
CA VAL A 814 -4.53 -5.07 -50.27
C VAL A 814 -5.32 -4.82 -51.54
N THR A 815 -4.67 -4.41 -52.63
CA THR A 815 -5.39 -4.17 -53.90
C THR A 815 -5.99 -5.45 -54.47
N ALA A 816 -5.28 -6.58 -54.45
CA ALA A 816 -5.83 -7.88 -54.87
C ALA A 816 -7.04 -8.29 -54.02
N TYR A 817 -6.99 -8.04 -52.71
CA TYR A 817 -8.11 -8.29 -51.81
C TYR A 817 -9.30 -7.36 -52.09
N LEU A 818 -9.06 -6.07 -52.33
CA LEU A 818 -10.09 -5.09 -52.70
C LEU A 818 -10.75 -5.44 -54.04
N GLU A 819 -9.99 -5.89 -55.05
CA GLU A 819 -10.55 -6.36 -56.32
C GLU A 819 -11.53 -7.52 -56.12
N THR A 820 -11.16 -8.48 -55.27
CA THR A 820 -12.02 -9.61 -54.92
C THR A 820 -13.33 -9.15 -54.28
N LEU A 821 -13.26 -8.16 -53.37
CA LEU A 821 -14.46 -7.60 -52.72
C LEU A 821 -15.33 -6.79 -53.68
N VAL A 822 -14.73 -6.04 -54.59
CA VAL A 822 -15.44 -5.28 -55.62
C VAL A 822 -16.15 -6.22 -56.60
N GLN A 823 -15.49 -7.29 -57.03
CA GLN A 823 -16.09 -8.34 -57.88
C GLN A 823 -17.27 -9.02 -57.16
N ALA A 824 -17.15 -9.26 -55.86
CA ALA A 824 -18.21 -9.80 -55.02
C ALA A 824 -19.29 -8.79 -54.61
N GLN A 825 -19.20 -7.54 -55.09
CA GLN A 825 -20.11 -6.42 -54.76
C GLN A 825 -20.29 -6.18 -53.25
N GLN A 826 -19.22 -6.38 -52.47
CA GLN A 826 -19.25 -6.20 -51.03
C GLN A 826 -18.90 -4.77 -50.64
N LYS A 827 -19.82 -4.11 -49.92
CA LYS A 827 -19.59 -2.78 -49.35
C LYS A 827 -18.55 -2.85 -48.23
N THR A 828 -17.48 -2.07 -48.40
CA THR A 828 -16.24 -2.19 -47.63
C THR A 828 -15.80 -0.84 -47.07
N LEU A 829 -15.51 -0.79 -45.77
CA LEU A 829 -14.87 0.37 -45.13
C LEU A 829 -13.37 0.14 -45.06
N ILE A 830 -12.59 1.14 -45.47
CA ILE A 830 -11.13 1.08 -45.47
C ILE A 830 -10.58 2.20 -44.59
N PHE A 831 -9.85 1.82 -43.55
CA PHE A 831 -9.29 2.75 -42.59
C PHE A 831 -7.77 2.80 -42.67
N SER A 832 -7.23 4.01 -42.63
CA SER A 832 -5.79 4.25 -42.44
C SER A 832 -5.54 5.44 -41.53
N SER A 833 -4.42 5.44 -40.82
CA SER A 833 -4.04 6.58 -39.99
C SER A 833 -3.41 7.73 -40.77
N TYR A 834 -2.94 7.48 -42.00
CA TYR A 834 -2.31 8.45 -42.87
C TYR A 834 -3.22 8.79 -44.06
N THR A 835 -3.59 10.07 -44.21
CA THR A 835 -4.41 10.51 -45.36
C THR A 835 -3.68 10.37 -46.69
N SER A 836 -2.35 10.48 -46.69
CA SER A 836 -1.51 10.19 -47.86
C SER A 836 -1.55 8.72 -48.26
N HIS A 837 -1.70 7.79 -47.31
CA HIS A 837 -1.84 6.37 -47.60
C HIS A 837 -3.17 6.06 -48.25
N LEU A 838 -4.27 6.64 -47.74
CA LEU A 838 -5.58 6.55 -48.42
C LEU A 838 -5.51 7.04 -49.87
N LYS A 839 -4.77 8.12 -50.11
CA LYS A 839 -4.62 8.69 -51.46
C LYS A 839 -4.04 7.68 -52.47
N ILE A 840 -3.08 6.85 -52.03
CA ILE A 840 -2.47 5.83 -52.89
C ILE A 840 -3.55 4.83 -53.39
N TYR A 841 -4.47 4.43 -52.52
CA TYR A 841 -5.57 3.54 -52.89
C TYR A 841 -6.67 4.23 -53.68
N THR A 842 -6.95 5.52 -53.45
CA THR A 842 -7.90 6.26 -54.28
C THR A 842 -7.37 6.45 -55.69
N ASP A 843 -6.08 6.75 -55.84
CA ASP A 843 -5.42 6.86 -57.15
C ASP A 843 -5.46 5.52 -57.91
N TRP A 844 -5.37 4.40 -57.19
CA TRP A 844 -5.57 3.06 -57.75
C TRP A 844 -7.04 2.82 -58.18
N CYS A 845 -8.02 3.22 -57.36
CA CYS A 845 -9.43 3.13 -57.73
C CYS A 845 -9.74 3.93 -59.00
N GLU A 846 -9.17 5.12 -59.15
CA GLU A 846 -9.34 5.95 -60.35
C GLU A 846 -8.79 5.27 -61.60
N LYS A 847 -7.61 4.65 -61.51
CA LYS A 847 -7.01 3.88 -62.61
C LYS A 847 -7.86 2.68 -63.01
N GLN A 848 -8.44 1.98 -62.02
CA GLN A 848 -9.30 0.81 -62.24
C GLN A 848 -10.77 1.17 -62.51
N LYS A 849 -11.12 2.48 -62.52
CA LYS A 849 -12.50 2.98 -62.68
C LYS A 849 -13.49 2.43 -61.65
N ILE A 850 -13.03 2.25 -60.41
CA ILE A 850 -13.83 1.80 -59.28
C ILE A 850 -14.40 3.03 -58.56
N ASN A 851 -15.71 3.06 -58.33
CA ASN A 851 -16.35 4.14 -57.58
C ASN A 851 -16.05 3.99 -56.09
N TYR A 852 -15.73 5.12 -55.45
CA TYR A 852 -15.40 5.16 -54.03
C TYR A 852 -15.91 6.44 -53.37
N CYS A 853 -16.13 6.36 -52.07
CA CYS A 853 -16.37 7.50 -51.18
C CYS A 853 -15.10 7.80 -50.37
N LEU A 854 -14.88 9.07 -50.01
CA LEU A 854 -13.71 9.50 -49.22
C LEU A 854 -14.09 10.45 -48.10
N LEU A 855 -13.68 10.12 -46.88
CA LEU A 855 -13.87 10.94 -45.68
C LEU A 855 -12.55 11.19 -44.96
N THR A 856 -12.09 12.44 -44.98
CA THR A 856 -10.88 12.86 -44.25
C THR A 856 -11.19 14.03 -43.32
N GLY A 857 -10.22 14.42 -42.49
CA GLY A 857 -10.36 15.58 -41.60
C GLY A 857 -10.63 16.90 -42.36
N ASN A 858 -10.19 16.99 -43.62
CA ASN A 858 -10.33 18.16 -44.47
C ASN A 858 -11.67 18.19 -45.23
N THR A 859 -12.44 17.11 -45.24
CA THR A 859 -13.74 17.07 -45.93
C THR A 859 -14.69 18.09 -45.28
N PRO A 860 -15.22 19.07 -46.03
CA PRO A 860 -16.15 20.07 -45.50
C PRO A 860 -17.41 19.42 -44.92
N ILE A 861 -17.95 20.01 -43.85
CA ILE A 861 -19.09 19.45 -43.09
C ILE A 861 -20.30 19.13 -43.99
N LYS A 862 -20.61 20.00 -44.96
CA LYS A 862 -21.73 19.81 -45.89
C LYS A 862 -21.55 18.61 -46.83
N ASP A 863 -20.32 18.26 -47.17
CA ASP A 863 -20.02 17.16 -48.10
C ASP A 863 -19.87 15.82 -47.37
N ARG A 864 -19.61 15.83 -46.06
CA ARG A 864 -19.55 14.60 -45.25
C ARG A 864 -20.89 13.84 -45.29
N GLU A 865 -22.00 14.57 -45.17
CA GLU A 865 -23.35 13.99 -45.23
C GLU A 865 -23.58 13.31 -46.58
N LYS A 866 -23.27 14.03 -47.68
CA LYS A 866 -23.40 13.49 -49.03
C LYS A 866 -22.62 12.19 -49.23
N GLN A 867 -21.38 12.11 -48.75
CA GLN A 867 -20.55 10.91 -48.87
C GLN A 867 -21.12 9.73 -48.07
N VAL A 868 -21.63 9.97 -46.85
CA VAL A 868 -22.23 8.93 -46.02
C VAL A 868 -23.55 8.43 -46.62
N THR A 869 -24.38 9.35 -47.13
CA THR A 869 -25.64 9.00 -47.80
C THR A 869 -25.37 8.23 -49.09
N ALA A 870 -24.45 8.70 -49.94
CA ALA A 870 -24.07 8.02 -51.17
C ALA A 870 -23.62 6.58 -50.91
N PHE A 871 -22.73 6.36 -49.92
CA PHE A 871 -22.28 5.01 -49.57
C PHE A 871 -23.42 4.11 -49.04
N GLN A 872 -24.41 4.65 -48.34
CA GLN A 872 -25.50 3.85 -47.79
C GLN A 872 -26.61 3.55 -48.80
N GLU A 873 -26.91 4.49 -49.69
CA GLU A 873 -28.06 4.43 -50.62
C GLU A 873 -27.67 3.98 -52.03
N GLU A 874 -26.47 4.30 -52.52
CA GLU A 874 -26.03 3.93 -53.87
C GLU A 874 -25.31 2.58 -53.87
N ASP A 875 -25.76 1.64 -54.70
CA ASP A 875 -25.13 0.31 -54.79
C ASP A 875 -23.81 0.30 -55.58
N SER A 876 -23.57 1.33 -56.40
CA SER A 876 -22.33 1.50 -57.16
C SER A 876 -21.13 1.92 -56.29
N GLN A 877 -21.38 2.48 -55.10
CA GLN A 877 -20.36 2.96 -54.16
C GLN A 877 -19.95 1.82 -53.22
N LEU A 878 -18.98 1.01 -53.65
CA LEU A 878 -18.56 -0.19 -52.92
C LEU A 878 -17.48 0.07 -51.88
N LEU A 879 -16.57 1.02 -52.13
CA LEU A 879 -15.42 1.30 -51.28
C LEU A 879 -15.57 2.64 -50.55
N PHE A 880 -15.36 2.67 -49.24
CA PHE A 880 -15.34 3.90 -48.46
C PHE A 880 -14.02 4.06 -47.70
N PHE A 881 -13.19 4.99 -48.18
CA PHE A 881 -11.92 5.34 -47.54
C PHE A 881 -12.13 6.38 -46.44
N ILE A 882 -11.72 6.04 -45.21
CA ILE A 882 -11.94 6.87 -44.03
C ILE A 882 -10.63 6.99 -43.25
N SER A 883 -10.19 8.21 -42.92
CA SER A 883 -9.05 8.35 -42.02
C SER A 883 -9.44 7.97 -40.59
N LEU A 884 -8.61 7.21 -39.87
CA LEU A 884 -8.91 6.75 -38.49
C LEU A 884 -9.36 7.89 -37.56
N LYS A 885 -8.74 9.08 -37.68
CA LYS A 885 -9.13 10.28 -36.91
C LYS A 885 -10.49 10.87 -37.32
N ALA A 886 -10.86 10.79 -38.60
CA ALA A 886 -12.17 11.27 -39.08
C ALA A 886 -13.28 10.24 -38.83
N GLY A 887 -12.95 8.94 -38.93
CA GLY A 887 -13.81 7.79 -38.64
C GLY A 887 -14.07 7.55 -37.15
N GLY A 888 -13.23 8.10 -36.27
CA GLY A 888 -13.48 8.16 -34.83
C GLY A 888 -14.68 9.01 -34.43
N THR A 889 -15.42 9.57 -35.39
CA THR A 889 -16.64 10.34 -35.12
C THR A 889 -17.90 9.55 -35.45
N GLY A 890 -18.94 9.72 -34.65
CA GLY A 890 -20.21 8.96 -34.50
C GLY A 890 -21.05 8.47 -35.69
N LEU A 891 -20.51 8.31 -36.89
CA LEU A 891 -21.26 8.01 -38.12
C LEU A 891 -21.89 6.60 -38.09
N ASN A 892 -23.10 6.47 -38.65
CA ASN A 892 -23.79 5.19 -38.87
C ASN A 892 -23.43 4.65 -40.26
N LEU A 893 -22.76 3.50 -40.34
CA LEU A 893 -22.30 2.89 -41.61
C LEU A 893 -22.71 1.40 -41.68
N THR A 894 -23.96 1.08 -41.35
CA THR A 894 -24.46 -0.30 -41.17
C THR A 894 -24.57 -1.13 -42.44
N LYS A 895 -24.36 -0.53 -43.61
CA LYS A 895 -24.41 -1.22 -44.91
C LYS A 895 -23.11 -1.91 -45.30
N ALA A 896 -22.01 -1.63 -44.60
CA ALA A 896 -20.74 -2.30 -44.86
C ALA A 896 -20.69 -3.68 -44.20
N SER A 897 -20.28 -4.70 -44.96
CA SER A 897 -20.04 -6.06 -44.45
C SER A 897 -18.56 -6.30 -44.14
N TYR A 898 -17.66 -5.52 -44.75
CA TYR A 898 -16.21 -5.65 -44.54
C TYR A 898 -15.60 -4.37 -43.96
N VAL A 899 -14.66 -4.55 -43.03
CA VAL A 899 -13.86 -3.47 -42.45
C VAL A 899 -12.38 -3.83 -42.57
N LEU A 900 -11.65 -3.07 -43.37
CA LEU A 900 -10.22 -3.24 -43.59
C LEU A 900 -9.47 -2.17 -42.81
N LEU A 901 -8.53 -2.61 -41.97
CA LEU A 901 -7.57 -1.73 -41.33
C LEU A 901 -6.23 -1.90 -42.05
N LEU A 902 -5.81 -0.82 -42.71
CA LEU A 902 -4.59 -0.80 -43.50
C LEU A 902 -3.34 -0.64 -42.65
N ASP A 903 -3.44 -0.12 -41.43
CA ASP A 903 -2.30 0.04 -40.55
C ASP A 903 -2.74 0.00 -39.07
N PRO A 904 -1.98 -0.65 -38.17
CA PRO A 904 -2.33 -0.70 -36.76
C PRO A 904 -2.04 0.63 -36.07
N TRP A 905 -2.89 0.99 -35.10
CA TRP A 905 -2.81 2.22 -34.33
C TRP A 905 -2.39 1.97 -32.88
N TRP A 906 -1.61 2.85 -32.25
CA TRP A 906 -1.16 2.61 -30.88
C TRP A 906 -2.30 2.39 -29.85
N ASN A 907 -3.45 3.03 -30.06
CA ASN A 907 -4.62 2.89 -29.18
C ASN A 907 -5.66 1.90 -29.78
N PRO A 908 -5.85 0.70 -29.22
CA PRO A 908 -6.79 -0.30 -29.75
C PRO A 908 -8.24 0.19 -29.70
N PHE A 909 -8.59 1.07 -28.76
CA PHE A 909 -9.93 1.63 -28.67
C PHE A 909 -10.32 2.38 -29.95
N ALA A 910 -9.40 3.13 -30.56
CA ALA A 910 -9.69 3.87 -31.80
C ALA A 910 -10.09 2.93 -32.95
N GLU A 911 -9.50 1.74 -33.02
CA GLU A 911 -9.84 0.72 -34.02
C GLU A 911 -11.18 0.06 -33.70
N LEU A 912 -11.44 -0.26 -32.43
CA LEU A 912 -12.75 -0.77 -31.98
C LEU A 912 -13.87 0.25 -32.27
N GLN A 913 -13.60 1.55 -32.11
CA GLN A 913 -14.53 2.61 -32.46
C GLN A 913 -14.84 2.61 -33.97
N ALA A 914 -13.84 2.36 -34.82
CA ALA A 914 -13.99 2.30 -36.27
C ALA A 914 -14.78 1.05 -36.70
N ILE A 915 -14.47 -0.13 -36.16
CA ILE A 915 -15.22 -1.38 -36.41
C ILE A 915 -16.67 -1.22 -35.94
N GLY A 916 -16.87 -0.61 -34.78
CA GLY A 916 -18.17 -0.28 -34.22
C GLY A 916 -18.99 0.73 -35.05
N ARG A 917 -18.52 1.21 -36.20
CA ARG A 917 -19.33 1.99 -37.17
C ARG A 917 -20.14 1.10 -38.10
N ALA A 918 -19.60 -0.06 -38.48
CA ALA A 918 -20.28 -1.06 -39.30
C ALA A 918 -21.04 -2.08 -38.43
N HIS A 919 -20.43 -2.53 -37.33
CA HIS A 919 -21.08 -3.42 -36.36
C HIS A 919 -21.96 -2.61 -35.39
N ARG A 920 -23.18 -2.31 -35.82
CA ARG A 920 -24.20 -1.59 -35.02
C ARG A 920 -25.56 -2.23 -35.17
N ILE A 921 -26.47 -1.87 -34.26
CA ILE A 921 -27.90 -2.21 -34.37
C ILE A 921 -28.43 -1.82 -35.76
N GLY A 922 -29.02 -2.78 -36.46
CA GLY A 922 -29.49 -2.62 -37.85
C GLY A 922 -28.60 -3.30 -38.88
N GLN A 923 -27.41 -3.77 -38.48
CA GLN A 923 -26.60 -4.70 -39.27
C GLN A 923 -27.29 -6.06 -39.34
N LYS A 924 -27.43 -6.59 -40.56
CA LYS A 924 -28.03 -7.92 -40.81
C LYS A 924 -27.00 -8.96 -41.22
N ASN A 925 -25.84 -8.52 -41.73
CA ASN A 925 -24.78 -9.39 -42.24
C ASN A 925 -23.66 -9.52 -41.21
N GLN A 926 -22.95 -10.65 -41.26
CA GLN A 926 -21.69 -10.83 -40.54
C GLN A 926 -20.69 -9.74 -40.94
N VAL A 927 -20.01 -9.15 -39.95
CA VAL A 927 -19.00 -8.11 -40.21
C VAL A 927 -17.61 -8.74 -40.16
N SER A 928 -16.94 -8.77 -41.31
CA SER A 928 -15.60 -9.32 -41.44
C SER A 928 -14.56 -8.20 -41.30
N VAL A 929 -13.74 -8.28 -40.25
CA VAL A 929 -12.65 -7.34 -39.99
C VAL A 929 -11.34 -7.93 -40.46
N VAL A 930 -10.63 -7.23 -41.34
CA VAL A 930 -9.33 -7.63 -41.87
C VAL A 930 -8.27 -6.63 -41.45
N ARG A 931 -7.21 -7.11 -40.80
CA ARG A 931 -6.08 -6.29 -40.35
C ARG A 931 -4.87 -6.63 -41.20
N PHE A 932 -4.41 -5.69 -42.01
CA PHE A 932 -3.20 -5.85 -42.80
C PHE A 932 -1.98 -5.43 -41.99
N ILE A 933 -1.07 -6.37 -41.74
CA ILE A 933 0.15 -6.16 -40.95
C ILE A 933 1.35 -6.52 -41.82
N ALA A 934 2.30 -5.59 -41.95
CA ALA A 934 3.58 -5.91 -42.58
C ALA A 934 4.43 -6.80 -41.64
N LYS A 935 4.88 -7.95 -42.14
CA LYS A 935 5.69 -8.92 -41.39
C LYS A 935 7.11 -8.41 -41.13
N ASP A 936 7.69 -8.78 -40.00
CA ASP A 936 9.05 -8.38 -39.57
C ASP A 936 9.19 -6.86 -39.38
N THR A 937 8.09 -6.19 -39.02
CA THR A 937 8.05 -4.72 -38.85
C THR A 937 7.60 -4.26 -37.49
N ILE A 938 7.66 -2.94 -37.30
CA ILE A 938 7.06 -2.24 -36.18
C ILE A 938 5.54 -2.48 -36.07
N GLU A 939 4.84 -2.75 -37.18
CA GLU A 939 3.39 -3.00 -37.15
C GLU A 939 3.04 -4.28 -36.40
N GLU A 940 3.85 -5.33 -36.56
CA GLU A 940 3.69 -6.60 -35.85
C GLU A 940 3.89 -6.42 -34.34
N LYS A 941 4.93 -5.65 -33.95
CA LYS A 941 5.18 -5.31 -32.54
C LYS A 941 4.04 -4.49 -31.94
N ILE A 942 3.48 -3.53 -32.69
CA ILE A 942 2.32 -2.74 -32.25
C ILE A 942 1.12 -3.67 -32.02
N ASN A 943 0.86 -4.60 -32.95
CA ASN A 943 -0.24 -5.55 -32.82
C ASN A 943 -0.07 -6.46 -31.59
N LEU A 944 1.13 -6.98 -31.32
CA LEU A 944 1.43 -7.77 -30.12
C LEU A 944 1.20 -6.96 -28.83
N LEU A 945 1.65 -5.71 -28.79
CA LEU A 945 1.43 -4.81 -27.64
C LEU A 945 -0.07 -4.55 -27.42
N GLN A 946 -0.86 -4.40 -28.48
CA GLN A 946 -2.33 -4.28 -28.36
C GLN A 946 -2.97 -5.56 -27.82
N GLN A 947 -2.53 -6.74 -28.27
CA GLN A 947 -3.07 -8.03 -27.84
C GLN A 947 -2.83 -8.29 -26.36
N ASN A 948 -1.59 -8.10 -25.89
CA ASN A 948 -1.25 -8.22 -24.47
C ASN A 948 -2.13 -7.31 -23.60
N LYS A 949 -2.56 -6.16 -24.14
CA LYS A 949 -3.42 -5.22 -23.44
C LYS A 949 -4.90 -5.62 -23.46
N LYS A 950 -5.41 -6.16 -24.57
CA LYS A 950 -6.79 -6.67 -24.63
C LYS A 950 -7.05 -7.73 -23.54
N GLU A 951 -6.07 -8.58 -23.24
CA GLU A 951 -6.18 -9.61 -22.18
C GLU A 951 -6.23 -9.03 -20.76
N ILE A 952 -5.69 -7.83 -20.55
CA ILE A 952 -5.63 -7.16 -19.25
C ILE A 952 -6.77 -6.11 -19.10
N SER A 953 -7.29 -5.60 -20.22
CA SER A 953 -8.34 -4.56 -20.33
C SER A 953 -9.70 -4.94 -19.78
N ASP A 954 -9.97 -6.23 -19.48
CA ASP A 954 -11.17 -6.64 -18.76
C ASP A 954 -11.13 -6.20 -17.29
N SER A 955 -9.95 -5.84 -16.78
CA SER A 955 -9.82 -5.07 -15.56
C SER A 955 -9.99 -3.58 -15.89
N ILE A 956 -10.89 -2.90 -15.18
CA ILE A 956 -11.33 -1.48 -15.36
C ILE A 956 -10.19 -0.44 -15.43
N ILE A 957 -8.93 -0.83 -15.25
CA ILE A 957 -7.82 0.05 -15.01
C ILE A 957 -6.59 -0.43 -15.77
N GLU A 958 -6.25 0.27 -16.85
CA GLU A 958 -5.01 0.03 -17.58
C GLU A 958 -4.24 1.29 -17.95
N ASN A 959 -2.92 1.13 -17.96
CA ASN A 959 -1.87 2.13 -18.02
C ASN A 959 -1.79 2.90 -19.35
N THR A 960 -1.14 4.05 -19.30
CA THR A 960 -0.90 4.97 -20.42
C THR A 960 0.07 4.43 -21.46
N ILE A 961 -0.42 4.17 -22.68
CA ILE A 961 0.38 3.78 -23.86
C ILE A 961 1.56 4.73 -24.15
N PRO A 962 1.46 6.07 -23.97
CA PRO A 962 2.59 6.94 -24.29
C PRO A 962 3.85 6.68 -23.46
N GLU A 963 3.76 6.18 -22.22
CA GLU A 963 4.94 5.85 -21.41
C GLU A 963 5.50 4.48 -21.78
N GLU A 964 4.63 3.50 -22.02
CA GLU A 964 5.02 2.14 -22.42
C GLU A 964 5.78 2.09 -23.75
N ILE A 965 5.50 2.99 -24.70
CA ILE A 965 6.32 3.08 -25.93
C ILE A 965 7.76 3.40 -25.57
N PHE A 966 8.00 4.32 -24.64
CA PHE A 966 9.36 4.66 -24.21
C PHE A 966 10.00 3.57 -23.35
N ASP A 967 9.21 2.90 -22.52
CA ASP A 967 9.69 1.78 -21.69
C ASP A 967 10.06 0.56 -22.56
N ASN A 968 9.34 0.34 -23.66
CA ASN A 968 9.54 -0.78 -24.58
C ASN A 968 10.28 -0.41 -25.88
N ILE A 969 10.91 0.77 -25.96
CA ILE A 969 11.61 1.22 -27.18
C ILE A 969 12.64 0.20 -27.68
N ASN A 970 13.33 -0.46 -26.76
CA ASN A 970 14.32 -1.48 -27.12
C ASN A 970 13.62 -2.68 -27.79
N TYR A 971 12.51 -3.17 -27.22
CA TYR A 971 11.71 -4.26 -27.79
C TYR A 971 11.10 -3.91 -29.15
N ILE A 972 10.70 -2.64 -29.35
CA ILE A 972 10.13 -2.16 -30.62
C ILE A 972 11.20 -2.11 -31.74
N LEU A 973 12.47 -1.92 -31.38
CA LEU A 973 13.60 -1.78 -32.31
C LEU A 973 14.49 -3.03 -32.41
N GLU A 974 14.23 -4.05 -31.59
CA GLU A 974 14.71 -5.43 -31.73
C GLU A 974 13.76 -6.19 -32.64
#